data_AF-A0A2T6FTJ9-F1
#
_entry.id   AF-A0A2T6FTJ9-F1
#
_cell.length_a   1.000
_cell.length_b   1.000
_cell.length_c   1.000
_cell.angle_alpha   90.00
_cell.angle_beta   90.00
_cell.angle_gamma   90.00
#
_symmetry.space_group_name_H-M   'P 1'
#
loop_
_entity.id
_entity.type
_entity.pdbx_description
1 polymer ?
#
loop_
_entity_poly.entity_id
_entity_poly.type
_entity_poly.pdbx_seq_one_letter_code
_entity_poly.pdbx_strand_id
1 'polypeptide(L)'
;MDRLLGAGGRSAGAGFRFPIYQSGCHRSFPVVPPCGGTAGGRLRHRAARRASLRRLDRIGAGGGRLQTDRRYDADVRRRCGRDDDLDAGRGPGLRRSIAPAVRTRPLRAGQPEPGDGGLILRARLVPCFRRDPLCAASHGRACKGSRLYFGRAGSFGKASRLAVRAVCYGYNGYSERRKQAMETFRTKLARACGWGLTGASWAWLGNFEVERDWKRADVLGLPGLPGRASEALNNSLSELALLLAAPEDLVLLKRAPDPDFLAYLAELGWKTPSFVVAGGEEELPLTRSLLDNASALETIRAWTKASSGRLMPHGVSPLEEELARKSGLPLAAPLSAVARRVNSKVYSRRLCARLGIRQTEGRIALSLDELERALRELEPLLSQTPLVLKDAMGVSGKGILLLDSEARCRQALRMLRQAADKRGYARAEFIVEQWISKSADVNYQFLVGKNGQTEMLGVLTALVHGGVHQGHLHPHTLPPEAERELADTAASIGRELAYDGYYGVVGVDAMVGSDGTLYPCVEINARLNMSTYHTRVLSEHVPEGRYALIRAVPFTSVAPFPFAVLRDALGEALYTKRGGRGIFVCAFAPAGMSGEAGGPGRLYAAMIGDSRDECLNGYEQCCKRLQTIAGVQLSGQSLH
;
A
#
# COMPACT_ATOMS: atom_id res chain seq x y z
N MET A 1 12.16 -55.71 39.14
CA MET A 1 11.10 -56.17 40.05
C MET A 1 9.95 -55.18 39.90
N ASP A 2 8.79 -55.47 39.31
CA ASP A 2 8.31 -56.61 38.50
C ASP A 2 7.24 -56.06 37.51
N ARG A 3 6.99 -56.59 36.30
CA ARG A 3 6.35 -57.89 35.95
C ARG A 3 5.02 -58.12 36.71
N LEU A 4 3.91 -58.54 36.09
CA LEU A 4 3.59 -58.91 34.70
C LEU A 4 2.05 -58.97 34.53
N LEU A 5 1.54 -58.80 33.28
CA LEU A 5 0.21 -59.24 32.78
C LEU A 5 -1.06 -58.60 33.40
N GLY A 6 -2.21 -58.58 32.71
CA GLY A 6 -2.44 -58.87 31.29
C GLY A 6 -3.92 -59.05 30.88
N ALA A 7 -4.18 -58.86 29.58
CA ALA A 7 -5.34 -59.31 28.79
C ALA A 7 -6.79 -58.85 29.10
N GLY A 8 -7.44 -58.29 28.08
CA GLY A 8 -8.82 -58.70 27.72
C GLY A 8 -9.96 -57.67 27.85
N GLY A 9 -10.29 -56.97 26.76
CA GLY A 9 -11.52 -56.16 26.65
C GLY A 9 -11.75 -55.71 25.20
N ARG A 10 -13.00 -55.67 24.73
CA ARG A 10 -13.35 -55.36 23.33
C ARG A 10 -14.07 -54.00 23.18
N SER A 11 -14.00 -53.49 21.94
CA SER A 11 -15.04 -52.72 21.23
C SER A 11 -15.13 -51.19 21.39
N ALA A 12 -15.80 -50.60 20.39
CA ALA A 12 -16.25 -49.21 20.23
C ALA A 12 -15.17 -48.10 20.20
N GLY A 13 -15.14 -47.35 19.09
CA GLY A 13 -14.43 -46.08 19.01
C GLY A 13 -15.31 -44.91 19.45
N ALA A 14 -14.68 -43.82 19.92
CA ALA A 14 -15.35 -42.59 20.31
C ALA A 14 -14.75 -41.39 19.55
N GLY A 15 -15.58 -40.69 18.77
CA GLY A 15 -15.24 -39.37 18.23
C GLY A 15 -15.56 -38.30 19.29
N PHE A 16 -14.64 -37.37 19.52
CA PHE A 16 -14.86 -36.28 20.45
C PHE A 16 -15.86 -35.24 19.90
N ARG A 17 -16.87 -34.90 20.73
CA ARG A 17 -17.72 -33.73 20.55
C ARG A 17 -17.65 -32.84 21.81
N PHE A 18 -17.95 -31.56 21.61
CA PHE A 18 -17.88 -30.50 22.61
C PHE A 18 -18.75 -30.75 23.86
N PRO A 19 -18.29 -30.31 25.05
CA PRO A 19 -19.19 -29.90 26.12
C PRO A 19 -19.69 -28.47 25.89
N ILE A 20 -20.97 -28.23 26.20
CA ILE A 20 -21.58 -26.91 26.31
C ILE A 20 -21.42 -26.43 27.77
N TYR A 21 -21.31 -25.13 28.02
CA TYR A 21 -21.61 -24.56 29.35
C TYR A 21 -22.49 -23.31 29.24
N GLN A 22 -23.40 -23.18 30.21
CA GLN A 22 -24.46 -22.17 30.24
C GLN A 22 -24.09 -20.94 31.08
N SER A 23 -24.87 -19.87 30.91
CA SER A 23 -24.80 -18.61 31.64
C SER A 23 -25.08 -18.75 33.14
N GLY A 24 -24.25 -18.14 33.99
CA GLY A 24 -24.55 -17.88 35.41
C GLY A 24 -24.71 -16.38 35.67
N CYS A 25 -25.77 -15.98 36.37
CA CYS A 25 -25.96 -14.60 36.82
C CYS A 25 -25.50 -14.44 38.27
N HIS A 26 -24.76 -13.37 38.58
CA HIS A 26 -24.62 -12.87 39.95
C HIS A 26 -24.91 -11.37 40.02
N ARG A 27 -25.75 -10.98 40.97
CA ARG A 27 -25.93 -9.60 41.43
C ARG A 27 -25.24 -9.44 42.77
N SER A 28 -24.60 -8.30 43.00
CA SER A 28 -24.08 -7.89 44.31
C SER A 28 -24.55 -6.47 44.61
N PHE A 29 -25.14 -6.26 45.79
CA PHE A 29 -25.58 -4.95 46.26
C PHE A 29 -24.46 -4.24 47.05
N PRO A 30 -24.32 -2.91 46.96
CA PRO A 30 -23.56 -2.12 47.93
C PRO A 30 -24.37 -1.88 49.22
N VAL A 31 -23.67 -1.72 50.34
CA VAL A 31 -24.24 -1.56 51.69
C VAL A 31 -24.26 -0.09 52.13
N VAL A 32 -25.22 0.27 53.00
CA VAL A 32 -25.45 1.62 53.54
C VAL A 32 -24.84 1.79 54.94
N PRO A 33 -24.12 2.89 55.24
CA PRO A 33 -23.85 3.37 56.60
C PRO A 33 -24.88 4.45 57.08
N PRO A 34 -25.06 4.64 58.41
CA PRO A 34 -26.25 5.30 58.97
C PRO A 34 -26.15 6.83 59.20
N CYS A 35 -27.25 7.44 59.67
CA CYS A 35 -27.41 8.87 59.92
C CYS A 35 -27.19 9.27 61.40
N GLY A 36 -26.78 10.54 61.62
CA GLY A 36 -26.77 11.23 62.92
C GLY A 36 -25.43 11.93 63.24
N GLY A 37 -25.37 13.17 63.75
CA GLY A 37 -26.45 14.15 63.92
C GLY A 37 -26.02 15.42 64.69
N THR A 38 -26.70 16.55 64.41
CA THR A 38 -26.73 17.83 65.18
C THR A 38 -25.47 18.70 65.29
N ALA A 39 -25.73 20.01 65.47
CA ALA A 39 -24.79 21.15 65.68
C ALA A 39 -23.77 21.46 64.55
N GLY A 40 -23.43 22.72 64.26
CA GLY A 40 -24.00 23.98 64.73
C GLY A 40 -23.04 25.17 64.55
N GLY A 41 -23.31 26.09 63.63
CA GLY A 41 -22.44 27.25 63.39
C GLY A 41 -23.03 28.27 62.41
N ARG A 42 -22.91 29.57 62.76
CA ARG A 42 -23.27 30.71 61.89
C ARG A 42 -21.99 31.36 61.33
N LEU A 43 -22.20 32.34 60.43
CA LEU A 43 -21.26 33.37 59.90
C LEU A 43 -20.74 33.08 58.48
N ARG A 44 -20.53 34.07 57.60
CA ARG A 44 -21.22 35.37 57.33
C ARG A 44 -20.48 36.01 56.14
N HIS A 45 -21.21 36.65 55.20
CA HIS A 45 -20.66 37.57 54.17
C HIS A 45 -19.68 36.93 53.14
N ARG A 46 -19.37 37.54 51.98
CA ARG A 46 -19.83 38.81 51.36
C ARG A 46 -19.89 38.66 49.82
N ALA A 47 -20.58 39.58 49.14
CA ALA A 47 -20.66 39.65 47.68
C ALA A 47 -20.30 41.06 47.15
N ALA A 48 -20.12 41.16 45.82
CA ALA A 48 -19.78 42.37 45.04
C ALA A 48 -18.35 42.94 45.27
N ARG A 49 -17.74 43.74 44.38
CA ARG A 49 -18.16 44.42 43.12
C ARG A 49 -17.10 44.12 42.03
N ARG A 50 -17.32 44.12 40.71
CA ARG A 50 -17.91 45.06 39.73
C ARG A 50 -17.18 46.42 39.57
N ALA A 51 -16.60 46.58 38.36
CA ALA A 51 -16.32 47.82 37.60
C ALA A 51 -15.20 48.80 38.03
N SER A 52 -14.34 49.09 37.04
CA SER A 52 -13.69 50.39 36.76
C SER A 52 -13.56 50.55 35.24
N LEU A 53 -13.66 51.77 34.70
CA LEU A 53 -13.73 52.04 33.25
C LEU A 53 -13.31 53.50 32.97
N ARG A 54 -12.63 53.75 31.82
CA ARG A 54 -12.25 55.07 31.27
C ARG A 54 -11.10 55.77 32.06
N ARG A 55 -10.31 56.70 31.49
CA ARG A 55 -10.29 57.32 30.15
C ARG A 55 -8.93 57.99 29.85
N LEU A 56 -8.61 58.24 28.57
CA LEU A 56 -8.12 59.56 28.10
C LEU A 56 -8.34 59.76 26.58
N ASP A 57 -8.46 61.02 26.14
CA ASP A 57 -8.97 61.53 24.85
C ASP A 57 -8.02 62.66 24.34
N ARG A 58 -7.63 62.89 23.06
CA ARG A 58 -7.76 62.14 21.76
C ARG A 58 -6.34 61.89 21.17
N ILE A 59 -5.82 62.27 19.98
CA ILE A 59 -6.17 63.03 18.73
C ILE A 59 -5.37 62.32 17.59
N GLY A 60 -5.70 62.27 16.29
CA GLY A 60 -6.85 62.68 15.47
C GLY A 60 -6.76 61.99 14.08
N ALA A 61 -7.87 61.60 13.46
CA ALA A 61 -8.57 62.38 12.43
C ALA A 61 -7.85 62.48 11.06
N GLY A 62 -8.22 61.58 10.12
CA GLY A 62 -7.81 61.63 8.71
C GLY A 62 -8.61 60.62 7.89
N GLY A 63 -9.61 61.07 7.12
CA GLY A 63 -10.56 60.19 6.42
C GLY A 63 -10.24 60.01 4.93
N GLY A 64 -10.40 58.78 4.42
CA GLY A 64 -10.32 58.44 3.00
C GLY A 64 -11.47 57.50 2.60
N ARG A 65 -12.05 57.69 1.41
CA ARG A 65 -13.17 56.88 0.91
C ARG A 65 -12.69 55.77 -0.03
N LEU A 66 -13.48 54.69 -0.09
CA LEU A 66 -13.77 53.86 -1.26
C LEU A 66 -12.69 53.75 -2.36
N GLN A 67 -12.01 52.60 -2.42
CA GLN A 67 -11.80 51.91 -3.70
C GLN A 67 -11.63 50.41 -3.49
N THR A 68 -12.56 49.61 -4.03
CA THR A 68 -12.43 48.15 -4.15
C THR A 68 -11.88 47.83 -5.53
N ASP A 69 -10.56 47.66 -5.66
CA ASP A 69 -9.96 47.54 -6.98
C ASP A 69 -10.12 46.12 -7.56
N ARG A 70 -11.05 46.00 -8.52
CA ARG A 70 -11.17 44.86 -9.41
C ARG A 70 -10.37 45.13 -10.68
N ARG A 71 -9.19 44.53 -10.84
CA ARG A 71 -8.51 44.33 -12.14
C ARG A 71 -7.47 43.22 -12.05
N TYR A 72 -7.74 42.09 -12.71
CA TYR A 72 -6.89 41.56 -13.78
C TYR A 72 -7.56 40.33 -14.42
N ASP A 73 -8.55 40.60 -15.28
CA ASP A 73 -9.19 39.60 -16.15
C ASP A 73 -9.64 40.32 -17.44
N ALA A 74 -8.75 40.37 -18.44
CA ALA A 74 -8.91 41.18 -19.65
C ALA A 74 -7.99 40.77 -20.80
N ASP A 75 -7.86 39.47 -21.10
CA ASP A 75 -7.46 38.89 -22.40
C ASP A 75 -7.52 37.35 -22.28
N VAL A 76 -8.11 36.57 -23.19
CA VAL A 76 -8.45 36.82 -24.61
C VAL A 76 -9.86 36.34 -24.94
N ARG A 77 -10.75 37.22 -25.43
CA ARG A 77 -11.97 36.84 -26.19
C ARG A 77 -12.30 37.82 -27.33
N ARG A 78 -11.69 37.59 -28.50
CA ARG A 78 -12.22 37.89 -29.85
C ARG A 78 -11.88 36.66 -30.71
N ARG A 79 -12.68 36.19 -31.66
CA ARG A 79 -13.80 36.77 -32.42
C ARG A 79 -15.00 35.77 -32.38
N CYS A 80 -16.24 36.22 -32.27
CA CYS A 80 -17.21 36.39 -33.38
C CYS A 80 -17.32 35.17 -34.32
N GLY A 81 -18.48 34.53 -34.51
CA GLY A 81 -19.80 34.74 -33.87
C GLY A 81 -20.94 34.32 -34.81
N ARG A 82 -22.20 34.50 -34.35
CA ARG A 82 -23.46 34.22 -35.08
C ARG A 82 -23.73 32.73 -35.34
N ASP A 83 -24.92 32.20 -35.56
CA ASP A 83 -26.38 32.48 -35.44
C ASP A 83 -27.00 31.11 -35.95
N ASP A 84 -28.21 30.60 -35.72
CA ASP A 84 -29.51 31.04 -35.17
C ASP A 84 -30.14 29.90 -34.30
N ASP A 85 -31.26 30.19 -33.63
CA ASP A 85 -32.21 29.19 -33.09
C ASP A 85 -33.03 28.52 -34.21
N LEU A 86 -33.54 27.29 -33.99
CA LEU A 86 -34.93 26.88 -34.36
C LEU A 86 -35.29 25.42 -33.98
N ASP A 87 -36.16 25.31 -32.96
CA ASP A 87 -37.32 24.40 -32.77
C ASP A 87 -37.30 22.90 -33.19
N ALA A 88 -38.40 22.19 -32.90
CA ALA A 88 -38.45 20.73 -32.77
C ALA A 88 -39.28 19.99 -33.83
N GLY A 89 -38.86 18.75 -34.13
CA GLY A 89 -39.79 17.62 -34.16
C GLY A 89 -39.74 16.64 -35.34
N ARG A 90 -40.13 15.39 -35.00
CA ARG A 90 -40.59 14.29 -35.88
C ARG A 90 -39.54 13.58 -36.76
N GLY A 91 -39.56 12.25 -36.72
CA GLY A 91 -39.06 11.38 -37.80
C GLY A 91 -40.15 11.14 -38.88
N PRO A 92 -40.04 10.12 -39.77
CA PRO A 92 -39.31 8.86 -39.56
C PRO A 92 -38.43 8.34 -40.73
N GLY A 93 -37.43 7.54 -40.37
CA GLY A 93 -37.02 6.26 -40.99
C GLY A 93 -36.70 6.13 -42.50
N LEU A 94 -35.54 5.53 -42.80
CA LEU A 94 -35.42 4.55 -43.90
C LEU A 94 -34.32 3.51 -43.60
N ARG A 95 -34.38 2.35 -44.28
CA ARG A 95 -33.36 1.27 -44.22
C ARG A 95 -32.37 1.39 -45.39
N ARG A 96 -31.11 0.98 -45.18
CA ARG A 96 -30.45 -0.09 -45.97
C ARG A 96 -29.04 -0.46 -45.44
N SER A 97 -28.73 -1.74 -45.50
CA SER A 97 -27.38 -2.30 -45.45
C SER A 97 -26.84 -2.52 -46.87
N ILE A 98 -25.52 -2.68 -47.04
CA ILE A 98 -24.93 -3.43 -48.18
C ILE A 98 -23.45 -3.83 -47.91
N ALA A 99 -23.19 -5.10 -48.20
CA ALA A 99 -21.96 -5.70 -48.75
C ALA A 99 -22.50 -6.78 -49.75
N PRO A 100 -21.72 -7.71 -50.38
CA PRO A 100 -20.27 -7.92 -50.49
C PRO A 100 -19.84 -8.15 -51.98
N ALA A 101 -18.69 -8.81 -52.26
CA ALA A 101 -18.50 -9.68 -53.46
C ALA A 101 -17.22 -10.55 -53.42
N VAL A 102 -17.27 -11.77 -54.00
CA VAL A 102 -16.15 -12.71 -54.28
C VAL A 102 -16.52 -13.64 -55.47
N ARG A 103 -15.57 -14.03 -56.36
CA ARG A 103 -15.62 -15.17 -57.35
C ARG A 103 -14.29 -15.28 -58.15
N THR A 104 -13.94 -16.32 -58.94
CA THR A 104 -13.53 -17.72 -58.59
C THR A 104 -12.97 -18.54 -59.79
N ARG A 105 -11.93 -19.39 -59.58
CA ARG A 105 -11.58 -20.66 -60.33
C ARG A 105 -11.05 -20.52 -61.79
N PRO A 106 -10.53 -21.57 -62.52
CA PRO A 106 -10.62 -23.06 -62.31
C PRO A 106 -9.41 -24.03 -62.62
N LEU A 107 -9.47 -25.26 -62.05
CA LEU A 107 -8.89 -26.58 -62.52
C LEU A 107 -7.33 -26.74 -62.66
N ARG A 108 -6.69 -27.91 -62.94
CA ARG A 108 -7.14 -29.33 -63.16
C ARG A 108 -6.33 -30.41 -62.37
N ALA A 109 -5.72 -31.46 -62.99
CA ALA A 109 -5.19 -32.69 -62.32
C ALA A 109 -4.12 -33.48 -63.14
N GLY A 110 -3.32 -34.37 -62.50
CA GLY A 110 -2.37 -35.33 -63.14
C GLY A 110 -1.38 -36.05 -62.18
N GLN A 111 -0.88 -37.25 -62.56
CA GLN A 111 0.07 -38.17 -61.85
C GLN A 111 0.63 -39.23 -62.87
N PRO A 112 1.60 -40.14 -62.60
CA PRO A 112 2.61 -40.28 -61.51
C PRO A 112 4.05 -40.74 -61.94
N GLU A 113 4.98 -40.95 -60.98
CA GLU A 113 6.24 -41.79 -61.01
C GLU A 113 7.36 -41.51 -62.08
N PRO A 114 8.56 -42.17 -62.03
CA PRO A 114 9.59 -42.08 -60.98
C PRO A 114 11.05 -41.86 -61.51
N GLY A 115 12.06 -41.78 -60.62
CA GLY A 115 13.48 -41.81 -61.02
C GLY A 115 14.51 -41.64 -59.89
N ASP A 116 15.59 -42.42 -59.94
CA ASP A 116 16.69 -42.50 -58.93
C ASP A 116 17.77 -41.42 -59.06
N GLY A 117 18.61 -41.30 -58.03
CA GLY A 117 19.95 -40.67 -58.14
C GLY A 117 20.39 -39.87 -56.92
N GLY A 118 21.36 -40.39 -56.15
CA GLY A 118 22.04 -39.66 -55.08
C GLY A 118 23.50 -39.36 -55.42
N LEU A 119 24.07 -38.29 -54.84
CA LEU A 119 25.52 -38.09 -54.83
C LEU A 119 25.97 -37.34 -53.55
N ILE A 120 27.17 -37.68 -53.07
CA ILE A 120 27.84 -37.01 -51.95
C ILE A 120 28.98 -36.17 -52.50
N LEU A 121 29.11 -34.90 -52.06
CA LEU A 121 30.36 -34.15 -52.22
C LEU A 121 30.69 -33.35 -50.95
N ARG A 122 31.97 -33.38 -50.56
CA ARG A 122 32.57 -32.57 -49.49
C ARG A 122 33.41 -31.46 -50.11
N ALA A 123 33.39 -30.27 -49.52
CA ALA A 123 34.44 -29.27 -49.67
C ALA A 123 34.69 -28.57 -48.31
N ARG A 124 35.88 -27.99 -48.12
CA ARG A 124 36.33 -27.38 -46.85
C ARG A 124 36.62 -25.89 -47.01
N LEU A 125 36.32 -25.13 -45.94
CA LEU A 125 37.10 -24.03 -45.35
C LEU A 125 38.09 -23.24 -46.22
N VAL A 126 37.98 -21.90 -46.19
CA VAL A 126 38.93 -21.01 -45.46
C VAL A 126 38.16 -19.76 -44.97
N PRO A 127 38.32 -19.29 -43.72
CA PRO A 127 37.84 -17.98 -43.27
C PRO A 127 38.92 -16.90 -43.31
N CYS A 128 38.55 -15.65 -43.63
CA CYS A 128 39.41 -14.48 -43.45
C CYS A 128 38.93 -13.61 -42.28
N PHE A 129 39.76 -13.50 -41.23
CA PHE A 129 39.64 -12.48 -40.20
C PHE A 129 40.79 -11.49 -40.35
N ARG A 130 40.51 -10.19 -40.21
CA ARG A 130 41.49 -9.23 -39.67
C ARG A 130 41.15 -8.95 -38.21
N ARG A 131 42.19 -8.57 -37.45
CA ARG A 131 42.26 -8.65 -35.99
C ARG A 131 42.48 -7.27 -35.39
N ASP A 132 41.80 -7.01 -34.26
CA ASP A 132 42.35 -6.45 -33.01
C ASP A 132 43.10 -5.08 -33.05
N PRO A 133 43.48 -4.44 -31.92
CA PRO A 133 43.51 -4.96 -30.54
C PRO A 133 42.92 -4.06 -29.42
N LEU A 134 42.54 -4.68 -28.29
CA LEU A 134 43.37 -4.67 -27.06
C LEU A 134 42.79 -5.53 -25.92
N CYS A 135 43.69 -5.98 -25.03
CA CYS A 135 43.44 -6.68 -23.77
C CYS A 135 42.65 -8.01 -23.80
N ALA A 136 43.39 -9.09 -24.08
CA ALA A 136 43.30 -10.28 -23.22
C ALA A 136 43.71 -9.91 -21.77
N ALA A 137 43.48 -10.69 -20.71
CA ALA A 137 43.16 -12.12 -20.58
C ALA A 137 42.34 -12.33 -19.27
N SER A 138 42.03 -13.52 -18.72
CA SER A 138 42.51 -14.90 -18.93
C SER A 138 41.52 -15.93 -18.31
N HIS A 139 41.80 -17.22 -18.47
CA HIS A 139 41.24 -18.38 -17.74
C HIS A 139 39.74 -18.69 -17.88
N GLY A 140 39.45 -19.92 -18.32
CA GLY A 140 38.12 -20.53 -18.27
C GLY A 140 38.19 -21.98 -17.77
N ARG A 141 37.02 -22.59 -17.57
CA ARG A 141 36.85 -24.05 -17.41
C ARG A 141 35.63 -24.50 -18.20
N ALA A 142 35.68 -25.73 -18.73
CA ALA A 142 34.62 -26.26 -19.59
C ALA A 142 33.55 -27.02 -18.77
N CYS A 143 32.28 -26.81 -19.10
CA CYS A 143 31.20 -27.70 -18.70
C CYS A 143 30.90 -28.69 -19.84
N LYS A 144 31.05 -29.99 -19.58
CA LYS A 144 30.54 -31.07 -20.45
C LYS A 144 29.11 -31.42 -20.03
N GLY A 145 28.26 -31.78 -20.99
CA GLY A 145 27.11 -32.65 -20.73
C GLY A 145 25.75 -32.14 -21.19
N SER A 146 25.39 -32.46 -22.43
CA SER A 146 23.99 -32.63 -22.85
C SER A 146 23.94 -33.58 -24.06
N ARG A 147 23.29 -34.74 -23.90
CA ARG A 147 22.94 -35.62 -25.03
C ARG A 147 21.53 -35.26 -25.49
N LEU A 148 21.32 -35.13 -26.79
CA LEU A 148 19.98 -35.00 -27.38
C LEU A 148 19.54 -36.34 -27.98
N TYR A 149 18.34 -36.79 -27.63
CA TYR A 149 17.65 -37.86 -28.34
C TYR A 149 16.85 -37.27 -29.50
N PHE A 150 16.90 -37.91 -30.67
CA PHE A 150 16.06 -37.56 -31.82
C PHE A 150 14.98 -38.62 -32.02
N GLY A 151 13.72 -38.23 -31.85
CA GLY A 151 12.57 -39.00 -32.33
C GLY A 151 12.39 -38.82 -33.84
N ARG A 152 12.00 -39.88 -34.56
CA ARG A 152 11.67 -39.82 -35.99
C ARG A 152 10.25 -39.27 -36.20
N ALA A 153 10.05 -38.47 -37.25
CA ALA A 153 8.73 -38.17 -37.79
C ALA A 153 8.77 -37.87 -39.31
N GLY A 154 7.71 -38.33 -40.00
CA GLY A 154 7.17 -37.94 -41.32
C GLY A 154 8.01 -37.21 -42.37
N SER A 155 8.10 -37.81 -43.56
CA SER A 155 8.48 -37.14 -44.82
C SER A 155 7.26 -36.50 -45.51
N PHE A 156 7.38 -35.27 -46.04
CA PHE A 156 6.43 -34.73 -47.03
C PHE A 156 6.96 -33.54 -47.84
N GLY A 157 6.66 -33.52 -49.14
CA GLY A 157 6.27 -32.33 -49.91
C GLY A 157 7.33 -31.31 -50.36
N LYS A 158 7.36 -30.97 -51.65
CA LYS A 158 8.19 -29.88 -52.20
C LYS A 158 7.53 -28.50 -52.03
N ALA A 159 8.32 -27.58 -51.46
CA ALA A 159 8.40 -26.15 -51.80
C ALA A 159 7.11 -25.33 -52.06
N SER A 160 6.71 -24.55 -51.07
CA SER A 160 6.23 -23.18 -51.27
C SER A 160 6.97 -22.24 -50.32
N ARG A 161 7.25 -20.99 -50.74
CA ARG A 161 8.04 -20.03 -49.95
C ARG A 161 7.23 -19.40 -48.81
N LEU A 162 6.98 -20.18 -47.75
CA LEU A 162 6.55 -19.59 -46.49
C LEU A 162 7.78 -19.02 -45.77
N ALA A 163 7.91 -17.69 -45.74
CA ALA A 163 8.95 -16.99 -45.01
C ALA A 163 8.68 -17.02 -43.50
N VAL A 164 8.72 -18.22 -42.91
CA VAL A 164 8.70 -18.41 -41.46
C VAL A 164 9.95 -17.75 -40.91
N ARG A 165 9.78 -16.53 -40.39
CA ARG A 165 10.81 -15.85 -39.62
C ARG A 165 10.93 -16.58 -38.29
N ALA A 166 11.71 -17.66 -38.29
CA ALA A 166 12.02 -18.43 -37.10
C ALA A 166 12.74 -17.48 -36.12
N VAL A 167 11.98 -16.94 -35.17
CA VAL A 167 12.51 -16.20 -34.03
C VAL A 167 13.16 -17.26 -33.13
N CYS A 168 14.40 -17.61 -33.47
CA CYS A 168 15.25 -18.39 -32.60
C CYS A 168 15.42 -17.60 -31.30
N TYR A 169 14.69 -18.00 -30.26
CA TYR A 169 14.99 -17.65 -28.87
C TYR A 169 16.31 -18.31 -28.47
N GLY A 170 17.41 -17.82 -29.05
CA GLY A 170 18.76 -18.14 -28.65
C GLY A 170 18.93 -17.63 -27.22
N TYR A 171 18.94 -18.55 -26.27
CA TYR A 171 18.86 -18.28 -24.83
C TYR A 171 20.16 -17.66 -24.31
N ASN A 172 20.44 -16.42 -24.71
CA ASN A 172 21.70 -15.70 -24.49
C ASN A 172 21.80 -15.12 -23.06
N GLY A 173 21.23 -15.85 -22.09
CA GLY A 173 21.00 -15.49 -20.68
C GLY A 173 22.25 -15.37 -19.83
N TYR A 174 23.40 -15.06 -20.42
CA TYR A 174 24.64 -14.64 -19.76
C TYR A 174 25.03 -13.20 -20.12
N SER A 175 24.49 -12.66 -21.23
CA SER A 175 24.68 -11.26 -21.64
C SER A 175 23.54 -10.36 -21.15
N GLU A 176 22.28 -10.84 -21.21
CA GLU A 176 21.14 -10.09 -20.67
C GLU A 176 21.25 -9.93 -19.16
N ARG A 177 21.60 -10.98 -18.40
CA ARG A 177 21.91 -10.89 -16.96
C ARG A 177 23.07 -9.96 -16.59
N ARG A 178 23.82 -9.45 -17.58
CA ARG A 178 24.89 -8.45 -17.38
C ARG A 178 24.52 -7.05 -17.91
N LYS A 179 23.50 -6.93 -18.78
CA LYS A 179 22.79 -5.66 -19.05
C LYS A 179 21.78 -5.33 -17.95
N GLN A 180 21.20 -6.36 -17.35
CA GLN A 180 20.33 -6.30 -16.17
C GLN A 180 21.18 -6.08 -14.90
N ALA A 181 22.02 -5.04 -14.92
CA ALA A 181 22.55 -4.44 -13.70
C ALA A 181 21.33 -4.03 -12.86
N MET A 182 21.17 -4.68 -11.71
CA MET A 182 19.87 -4.83 -11.03
C MET A 182 19.09 -3.52 -10.95
N GLU A 183 17.97 -3.45 -11.68
CA GLU A 183 17.13 -2.27 -11.70
C GLU A 183 16.45 -2.10 -10.33
N THR A 184 17.03 -1.23 -9.51
CA THR A 184 16.54 -0.95 -8.16
C THR A 184 15.13 -0.35 -8.22
N PHE A 185 14.39 -0.42 -7.10
CA PHE A 185 13.11 0.27 -6.95
C PHE A 185 13.21 1.77 -7.37
N ARG A 186 14.29 2.47 -6.97
CA ARG A 186 14.59 3.86 -7.38
C ARG A 186 14.70 4.01 -8.90
N THR A 187 15.43 3.11 -9.55
CA THR A 187 15.63 3.09 -11.02
C THR A 187 14.31 2.89 -11.78
N LYS A 188 13.49 1.94 -11.32
CA LYS A 188 12.17 1.65 -11.91
C LYS A 188 11.18 2.81 -11.70
N LEU A 189 11.17 3.39 -10.49
CA LEU A 189 10.33 4.54 -10.15
C LEU A 189 10.69 5.80 -10.97
N ALA A 190 11.98 6.05 -11.22
CA ALA A 190 12.43 7.13 -12.11
C ALA A 190 11.88 6.95 -13.54
N ARG A 191 11.94 5.72 -14.08
CA ARG A 191 11.36 5.39 -15.39
C ARG A 191 9.86 5.63 -15.42
N ALA A 192 9.11 5.12 -14.44
CA ALA A 192 7.65 5.24 -14.38
C ALA A 192 7.19 6.71 -14.36
N CYS A 193 7.90 7.56 -13.61
CA CYS A 193 7.62 8.98 -13.54
C CYS A 193 8.14 9.79 -14.76
N GLY A 194 8.81 9.14 -15.72
CA GLY A 194 9.25 9.71 -16.99
C GLY A 194 10.56 10.49 -16.93
N TRP A 195 11.54 10.04 -16.13
CA TRP A 195 12.86 10.69 -16.00
C TRP A 195 14.02 9.77 -16.43
N GLY A 196 15.17 10.40 -16.70
CA GLY A 196 16.41 9.71 -17.00
C GLY A 196 16.89 8.86 -15.83
N LEU A 197 17.46 7.69 -16.13
CA LEU A 197 17.93 6.71 -15.13
C LEU A 197 19.20 7.16 -14.39
N THR A 198 19.91 8.15 -14.91
CA THR A 198 21.16 8.70 -14.35
C THR A 198 20.88 9.94 -13.50
N GLY A 199 21.24 9.90 -12.20
CA GLY A 199 21.24 11.09 -11.33
C GLY A 199 19.88 11.50 -10.75
N ALA A 200 18.89 10.59 -10.73
CA ALA A 200 17.61 10.84 -10.08
C ALA A 200 17.73 10.76 -8.55
N SER A 201 18.09 11.88 -7.92
CA SER A 201 17.97 12.07 -6.46
C SER A 201 16.50 12.21 -6.03
N TRP A 202 16.20 11.71 -4.85
CA TRP A 202 14.86 11.73 -4.25
C TRP A 202 14.88 12.50 -2.93
N ALA A 203 13.84 13.28 -2.69
CA ALA A 203 13.50 13.77 -1.36
C ALA A 203 12.34 12.93 -0.84
N TRP A 204 12.63 11.95 0.02
CA TRP A 204 11.65 11.03 0.57
C TRP A 204 10.91 11.66 1.75
N LEU A 205 9.58 11.58 1.76
CA LEU A 205 8.73 12.12 2.82
C LEU A 205 7.72 11.07 3.29
N GLY A 206 7.91 10.53 4.49
CA GLY A 206 6.97 9.57 5.09
C GLY A 206 5.78 10.25 5.78
N ASN A 207 4.90 10.91 5.01
CA ASN A 207 3.64 11.49 5.49
C ASN A 207 2.51 10.43 5.54
N PHE A 208 2.59 9.53 6.53
CA PHE A 208 1.58 8.49 6.75
C PHE A 208 0.22 9.06 7.17
N GLU A 209 -0.86 8.29 6.94
CA GLU A 209 -2.27 8.68 7.21
C GLU A 209 -2.77 9.91 6.40
N VAL A 210 -2.13 10.19 5.25
CA VAL A 210 -2.51 11.23 4.27
C VAL A 210 -3.97 11.15 3.81
N GLU A 211 -4.61 10.00 3.94
CA GLU A 211 -6.01 9.78 3.57
C GLU A 211 -6.99 10.64 4.38
N ARG A 212 -6.59 11.16 5.55
CA ARG A 212 -7.36 12.17 6.30
C ARG A 212 -7.55 13.47 5.50
N ASP A 213 -6.53 13.87 4.74
CA ASP A 213 -6.51 15.09 3.93
C ASP A 213 -7.19 14.86 2.57
N TRP A 214 -7.36 13.59 2.19
CA TRP A 214 -8.20 13.18 1.07
C TRP A 214 -9.69 13.07 1.44
N LYS A 215 -10.00 12.73 2.70
CA LYS A 215 -11.37 12.64 3.18
C LYS A 215 -12.03 14.02 3.24
N ARG A 216 -13.11 14.17 2.49
CA ARG A 216 -13.86 15.43 2.37
C ARG A 216 -14.61 15.75 3.66
N ALA A 217 -14.51 17.00 4.12
CA ALA A 217 -15.24 17.48 5.29
C ALA A 217 -16.78 17.55 5.10
N ASP A 218 -17.27 17.62 3.86
CA ASP A 218 -18.70 17.64 3.53
C ASP A 218 -19.33 16.25 3.30
N VAL A 219 -18.55 15.17 3.43
CA VAL A 219 -18.99 13.79 3.23
C VAL A 219 -19.08 13.06 4.57
N LEU A 220 -20.27 12.55 4.88
CA LEU A 220 -20.50 11.63 5.99
C LEU A 220 -19.67 10.36 5.78
N GLY A 221 -18.84 10.05 6.77
CA GLY A 221 -18.18 8.76 6.91
C GLY A 221 -18.75 7.94 8.07
N LEU A 222 -18.29 6.70 8.19
CA LEU A 222 -18.66 5.83 9.31
C LEU A 222 -18.14 6.39 10.65
N PRO A 223 -18.89 6.23 11.76
CA PRO A 223 -18.44 6.64 13.09
C PRO A 223 -17.33 5.69 13.59
N GLY A 224 -16.07 6.08 13.36
CA GLY A 224 -14.91 5.37 13.88
C GLY A 224 -14.79 5.50 15.40
N LEU A 225 -14.41 4.41 16.07
CA LEU A 225 -13.81 4.49 17.40
C LEU A 225 -12.49 5.29 17.30
N PRO A 226 -12.18 6.19 18.26
CA PRO A 226 -10.88 6.88 18.28
C PRO A 226 -9.71 5.88 18.28
N GLY A 227 -8.90 5.93 17.23
CA GLY A 227 -7.75 5.03 17.07
C GLY A 227 -6.66 5.37 18.08
N ARG A 228 -6.21 4.38 18.86
CA ARG A 228 -5.23 4.51 19.96
C ARG A 228 -3.79 4.91 19.55
N ALA A 229 -3.57 5.38 18.33
CA ALA A 229 -2.26 5.86 17.85
C ALA A 229 -2.28 7.38 17.81
N SER A 230 -1.33 8.01 18.50
CA SER A 230 -1.11 9.46 18.44
C SER A 230 -0.49 9.87 17.10
N GLU A 231 -0.60 11.15 16.73
CA GLU A 231 0.03 11.65 15.51
C GLU A 231 1.56 11.71 15.66
N ALA A 232 2.09 11.85 16.89
CA ALA A 232 3.51 11.64 17.17
C ALA A 232 4.01 10.25 16.70
N LEU A 233 3.21 9.20 16.91
CA LEU A 233 3.55 7.85 16.48
C LEU A 233 3.47 7.72 14.94
N ASN A 234 2.45 8.29 14.29
CA ASN A 234 2.36 8.29 12.83
C ASN A 234 3.53 9.07 12.19
N ASN A 235 3.86 10.24 12.73
CA ASN A 235 5.00 11.05 12.33
C ASN A 235 6.34 10.31 12.49
N SER A 236 6.50 9.48 13.52
CA SER A 236 7.72 8.69 13.74
C SER A 236 7.96 7.60 12.68
N LEU A 237 6.90 7.13 12.02
CA LEU A 237 7.02 6.17 10.90
C LEU A 237 7.81 6.74 9.71
N SER A 238 7.97 8.07 9.62
CA SER A 238 8.77 8.72 8.57
C SER A 238 10.20 8.18 8.44
N GLU A 239 10.75 7.63 9.52
CA GLU A 239 12.07 6.97 9.53
C GLU A 239 12.16 5.75 8.58
N LEU A 240 11.04 5.07 8.27
CA LEU A 240 11.01 3.99 7.27
C LEU A 240 11.51 4.43 5.89
N ALA A 241 11.46 5.73 5.58
CA ALA A 241 12.03 6.29 4.35
C ALA A 241 13.56 6.12 4.23
N LEU A 242 14.29 5.96 5.35
CA LEU A 242 15.72 5.62 5.33
C LEU A 242 16.00 4.29 4.60
N LEU A 243 15.05 3.34 4.62
CA LEU A 243 15.20 2.05 3.94
C LEU A 243 15.19 2.18 2.41
N LEU A 244 14.49 3.20 1.88
CA LEU A 244 14.37 3.50 0.44
C LEU A 244 15.54 4.35 -0.09
N ALA A 245 16.18 5.11 0.78
CA ALA A 245 17.14 6.14 0.40
C ALA A 245 18.53 5.60 0.01
N ALA A 246 19.21 6.37 -0.84
CA ALA A 246 20.63 6.22 -1.19
C ALA A 246 21.44 7.46 -0.73
N PRO A 247 22.79 7.45 -0.76
CA PRO A 247 23.61 8.59 -0.31
C PRO A 247 23.24 9.95 -0.91
N GLU A 248 22.85 9.95 -2.18
CA GLU A 248 22.49 11.13 -2.96
C GLU A 248 21.03 11.60 -2.77
N ASP A 249 20.28 10.95 -1.88
CA ASP A 249 18.91 11.31 -1.52
C ASP A 249 18.86 12.21 -0.26
N LEU A 250 17.73 12.89 -0.11
CA LEU A 250 17.31 13.60 1.09
C LEU A 250 16.15 12.84 1.74
N VAL A 251 16.12 12.75 3.07
CA VAL A 251 14.99 12.20 3.82
C VAL A 251 14.42 13.26 4.75
N LEU A 252 13.11 13.48 4.68
CA LEU A 252 12.40 14.47 5.49
C LEU A 252 11.77 13.75 6.70
N LEU A 253 12.18 14.14 7.91
CA LEU A 253 11.89 13.41 9.15
C LEU A 253 11.31 14.33 10.23
N LYS A 254 10.50 13.79 11.14
CA LYS A 254 9.97 14.55 12.29
C LYS A 254 11.05 14.85 13.33
N ARG A 255 11.91 13.87 13.58
CA ARG A 255 13.01 13.87 14.57
C ARG A 255 14.31 13.42 13.90
N ALA A 256 15.46 13.63 14.53
CA ALA A 256 16.70 12.97 14.11
C ALA A 256 16.61 11.46 14.40
N PRO A 257 17.14 10.58 13.52
CA PRO A 257 17.27 9.15 13.84
C PRO A 257 18.25 8.92 15.00
N ASP A 258 18.12 7.78 15.66
CA ASP A 258 19.07 7.34 16.68
C ASP A 258 20.46 7.00 16.03
N PRO A 259 21.59 7.49 16.56
CA PRO A 259 22.91 7.23 15.99
C PRO A 259 23.30 5.75 15.94
N ASP A 260 22.94 4.94 16.94
CA ASP A 260 23.23 3.50 16.96
C ASP A 260 22.31 2.75 15.98
N PHE A 261 21.09 3.25 15.72
CA PHE A 261 20.24 2.71 14.65
C PHE A 261 20.82 3.01 13.26
N LEU A 262 21.39 4.21 13.05
CA LEU A 262 22.10 4.53 11.81
C LEU A 262 23.37 3.68 11.64
N ALA A 263 24.11 3.41 12.72
CA ALA A 263 25.25 2.51 12.70
C ALA A 263 24.83 1.07 12.33
N TYR A 264 23.75 0.55 12.92
CA TYR A 264 23.17 -0.75 12.56
C TYR A 264 22.75 -0.84 11.09
N LEU A 265 22.09 0.18 10.54
CA LEU A 265 21.78 0.20 9.10
C LEU A 265 23.06 0.21 8.23
N ALA A 266 24.12 0.88 8.67
CA ALA A 266 25.41 0.88 7.98
C ALA A 266 26.12 -0.50 8.03
N GLU A 267 26.06 -1.22 9.16
CA GLU A 267 26.55 -2.61 9.28
C GLU A 267 25.83 -3.57 8.30
N LEU A 268 24.56 -3.30 8.00
CA LEU A 268 23.78 -4.04 7.00
C LEU A 268 24.02 -3.57 5.54
N GLY A 269 24.79 -2.49 5.32
CA GLY A 269 25.13 -1.99 4.00
C GLY A 269 24.13 -0.98 3.42
N TRP A 270 23.36 -0.28 4.26
CA TRP A 270 22.90 1.05 3.90
C TRP A 270 24.06 2.05 4.00
N LYS A 271 23.85 3.22 3.41
CA LYS A 271 24.73 4.38 3.55
C LYS A 271 23.84 5.55 3.93
N THR A 272 24.22 6.30 4.96
CA THR A 272 23.39 7.38 5.51
C THR A 272 23.10 8.42 4.42
N PRO A 273 21.81 8.72 4.12
CA PRO A 273 21.44 9.79 3.22
C PRO A 273 21.59 11.16 3.91
N SER A 274 21.42 12.24 3.16
CA SER A 274 21.13 13.53 3.80
C SER A 274 19.75 13.49 4.46
N PHE A 275 19.53 14.20 5.57
CA PHE A 275 18.20 14.34 6.14
C PHE A 275 17.94 15.74 6.70
N VAL A 276 16.67 16.15 6.68
CA VAL A 276 16.17 17.40 7.29
C VAL A 276 15.14 17.05 8.35
N VAL A 277 15.37 17.56 9.55
CA VAL A 277 14.50 17.36 10.71
C VAL A 277 13.53 18.54 10.83
N ALA A 278 12.23 18.25 10.87
CA ALA A 278 11.19 19.25 10.99
C ALA A 278 11.11 19.86 12.40
N GLY A 279 11.20 19.02 13.44
CA GLY A 279 10.95 19.43 14.82
C GLY A 279 9.50 19.85 15.05
N GLY A 280 9.30 20.79 15.98
CA GLY A 280 7.98 21.29 16.38
C GLY A 280 7.16 20.26 17.19
N GLU A 281 5.94 20.67 17.57
CA GLU A 281 4.99 19.88 18.38
C GLU A 281 4.79 18.47 17.81
N GLU A 282 4.86 17.42 18.64
CA GLU A 282 4.91 16.04 18.14
C GLU A 282 3.65 15.61 17.37
N GLU A 283 2.48 16.08 17.80
CA GLU A 283 1.19 15.84 17.15
C GLU A 283 0.95 16.69 15.89
N LEU A 284 1.83 17.63 15.55
CA LEU A 284 1.72 18.41 14.32
C LEU A 284 2.23 17.56 13.14
N PRO A 285 1.45 17.33 12.06
CA PRO A 285 1.87 16.52 10.92
C PRO A 285 3.22 16.95 10.34
N LEU A 286 4.02 15.98 9.91
CA LEU A 286 5.38 16.18 9.41
C LEU A 286 5.46 17.27 8.33
N THR A 287 4.64 17.19 7.27
CA THR A 287 4.64 18.18 6.19
C THR A 287 4.29 19.59 6.68
N ARG A 288 3.36 19.71 7.64
CA ARG A 288 3.02 21.00 8.26
C ARG A 288 4.17 21.54 9.11
N SER A 289 4.82 20.66 9.87
CA SER A 289 6.00 20.98 10.69
C SER A 289 7.17 21.48 9.83
N LEU A 290 7.40 20.86 8.66
CA LEU A 290 8.37 21.33 7.67
C LEU A 290 7.98 22.69 7.09
N LEU A 291 6.70 22.91 6.79
CA LEU A 291 6.17 24.17 6.24
C LEU A 291 6.26 25.36 7.20
N ASP A 292 6.21 25.12 8.52
CA ASP A 292 6.32 26.15 9.55
C ASP A 292 7.77 26.38 10.02
N ASN A 293 8.68 25.44 9.76
CA ASN A 293 10.11 25.58 10.06
C ASN A 293 10.86 26.24 8.88
N ALA A 294 11.07 27.55 8.98
CA ALA A 294 11.76 28.35 7.96
C ALA A 294 13.18 27.86 7.63
N SER A 295 13.92 27.36 8.62
CA SER A 295 15.28 26.82 8.47
C SER A 295 15.28 25.49 7.73
N ALA A 296 14.36 24.58 8.09
CA ALA A 296 14.15 23.33 7.35
C ALA A 296 13.80 23.60 5.87
N LEU A 297 12.88 24.54 5.60
CA LEU A 297 12.57 24.96 4.23
C LEU A 297 13.79 25.55 3.50
N GLU A 298 14.67 26.27 4.19
CA GLU A 298 15.90 26.79 3.58
C GLU A 298 16.91 25.69 3.27
N THR A 299 17.10 24.72 4.16
CA THR A 299 17.94 23.54 3.89
C THR A 299 17.40 22.73 2.71
N ILE A 300 16.08 22.52 2.62
CA ILE A 300 15.46 21.84 1.47
C ILE A 300 15.65 22.68 0.19
N ARG A 301 15.47 24.02 0.23
CA ARG A 301 15.77 24.91 -0.92
C ARG A 301 17.22 24.82 -1.37
N ALA A 302 18.18 24.75 -0.43
CA ALA A 302 19.59 24.62 -0.75
C ALA A 302 19.91 23.28 -1.43
N TRP A 303 19.42 22.16 -0.86
CA TRP A 303 19.55 20.84 -1.47
C TRP A 303 18.86 20.74 -2.85
N THR A 304 17.71 21.40 -3.01
CA THR A 304 16.95 21.46 -4.27
C THR A 304 17.68 22.27 -5.35
N LYS A 305 18.48 23.27 -4.98
CA LYS A 305 19.37 24.01 -5.91
C LYS A 305 20.64 23.23 -6.26
N ALA A 306 21.15 22.42 -5.34
CA ALA A 306 22.37 21.64 -5.50
C ALA A 306 22.17 20.28 -6.22
N SER A 307 20.92 19.81 -6.31
CA SER A 307 20.53 18.56 -6.96
C SER A 307 19.55 18.80 -8.12
N SER A 308 19.17 17.74 -8.84
CA SER A 308 17.96 17.74 -9.69
C SER A 308 16.83 16.93 -9.04
N GLY A 309 16.79 16.93 -7.71
CA GLY A 309 15.95 16.07 -6.89
C GLY A 309 14.45 16.39 -6.95
N ARG A 310 13.62 15.44 -6.50
CA ARG A 310 12.14 15.55 -6.53
C ARG A 310 11.51 14.99 -5.26
N LEU A 311 10.40 15.59 -4.81
CA LEU A 311 9.66 15.19 -3.62
C LEU A 311 8.83 13.94 -3.89
N MET A 312 9.21 12.80 -3.32
CA MET A 312 8.42 11.56 -3.32
C MET A 312 7.82 11.35 -1.92
N PRO A 313 6.57 11.80 -1.69
CA PRO A 313 5.87 11.59 -0.44
C PRO A 313 5.27 10.17 -0.36
N HIS A 314 4.81 9.79 0.82
CA HIS A 314 3.98 8.59 1.03
C HIS A 314 2.76 8.67 0.12
N GLY A 315 2.01 9.77 0.18
CA GLY A 315 0.99 10.16 -0.80
C GLY A 315 0.86 11.69 -0.88
N VAL A 316 0.17 12.20 -1.91
CA VAL A 316 0.11 13.65 -2.16
C VAL A 316 -1.19 14.25 -1.64
N SER A 317 -1.11 15.17 -0.67
CA SER A 317 -2.17 16.10 -0.28
C SER A 317 -1.81 17.54 -0.71
N PRO A 318 -2.71 18.54 -0.51
CA PRO A 318 -2.37 19.95 -0.72
C PRO A 318 -1.18 20.45 0.14
N LEU A 319 -0.84 19.76 1.24
CA LEU A 319 0.35 20.10 2.03
C LEU A 319 1.65 19.77 1.29
N GLU A 320 1.70 18.66 0.56
CA GLU A 320 2.88 18.27 -0.23
C GLU A 320 3.02 19.12 -1.49
N GLU A 321 1.91 19.56 -2.09
CA GLU A 321 1.89 20.57 -3.16
C GLU A 321 2.45 21.91 -2.67
N GLU A 322 2.02 22.37 -1.49
CA GLU A 322 2.52 23.60 -0.87
C GLU A 322 3.99 23.50 -0.42
N LEU A 323 4.44 22.33 0.07
CA LEU A 323 5.84 22.07 0.40
C LEU A 323 6.72 22.11 -0.85
N ALA A 324 6.32 21.41 -1.92
CA ALA A 324 6.99 21.45 -3.22
C ALA A 324 7.10 22.88 -3.73
N ARG A 325 6.01 23.66 -3.68
CA ARG A 325 5.98 25.06 -4.11
C ARG A 325 6.90 25.97 -3.28
N LYS A 326 6.93 25.84 -1.96
CA LYS A 326 7.76 26.67 -1.05
C LYS A 326 9.24 26.30 -1.02
N SER A 327 9.58 25.09 -1.41
CA SER A 327 10.97 24.60 -1.50
C SER A 327 11.53 24.65 -2.93
N GLY A 328 10.69 24.82 -3.95
CA GLY A 328 11.06 24.71 -5.36
C GLY A 328 11.26 23.26 -5.84
N LEU A 329 10.99 22.29 -4.96
CA LEU A 329 11.27 20.87 -5.14
C LEU A 329 10.12 20.21 -5.93
N PRO A 330 10.32 19.78 -7.19
CA PRO A 330 9.22 19.28 -8.01
C PRO A 330 8.59 18.03 -7.43
N LEU A 331 7.25 17.93 -7.45
CA LEU A 331 6.55 16.71 -7.04
C LEU A 331 6.94 15.54 -7.95
N ALA A 332 7.24 14.41 -7.31
CA ALA A 332 7.58 13.17 -7.99
C ALA A 332 6.35 12.30 -8.33
N ALA A 333 5.14 12.81 -8.08
CA ALA A 333 3.86 12.11 -8.19
C ALA A 333 2.76 13.05 -8.73
N PRO A 334 1.59 12.53 -9.15
CA PRO A 334 0.42 13.33 -9.53
C PRO A 334 -0.07 14.27 -8.42
N LEU A 335 -0.83 15.30 -8.81
CA LEU A 335 -1.50 16.19 -7.84
C LEU A 335 -2.49 15.44 -6.95
N SER A 336 -2.71 15.94 -5.74
CA SER A 336 -3.60 15.39 -4.72
C SER A 336 -5.02 15.15 -5.20
N ALA A 337 -5.52 16.00 -6.10
CA ALA A 337 -6.84 15.84 -6.72
C ALA A 337 -6.97 14.55 -7.55
N VAL A 338 -5.87 14.09 -8.18
CA VAL A 338 -5.81 12.81 -8.90
C VAL A 338 -5.66 11.66 -7.90
N ALA A 339 -4.68 11.74 -7.00
CA ALA A 339 -4.41 10.69 -6.01
C ALA A 339 -5.66 10.35 -5.17
N ARG A 340 -6.32 11.37 -4.59
CA ARG A 340 -7.60 11.23 -3.87
C ARG A 340 -8.69 10.55 -4.71
N ARG A 341 -8.80 10.87 -6.01
CA ARG A 341 -9.83 10.31 -6.88
C ARG A 341 -9.62 8.81 -7.05
N VAL A 342 -8.40 8.40 -7.39
CA VAL A 342 -8.11 7.00 -7.71
C VAL A 342 -7.97 6.10 -6.48
N ASN A 343 -7.58 6.66 -5.33
CA ASN A 343 -7.53 5.92 -4.05
C ASN A 343 -8.92 5.77 -3.38
N SER A 344 -10.00 6.22 -4.03
CA SER A 344 -11.35 5.98 -3.53
C SER A 344 -11.76 4.52 -3.78
N LYS A 345 -12.33 3.88 -2.76
CA LYS A 345 -12.93 2.54 -2.91
C LYS A 345 -14.10 2.56 -3.91
N VAL A 346 -14.82 3.68 -4.02
CA VAL A 346 -15.89 3.88 -5.03
C VAL A 346 -15.32 3.97 -6.45
N TYR A 347 -14.14 4.57 -6.62
CA TYR A 347 -13.41 4.52 -7.89
C TYR A 347 -12.98 3.08 -8.21
N SER A 348 -12.38 2.38 -7.23
CA SER A 348 -11.93 0.98 -7.36
C SER A 348 -13.07 0.06 -7.84
N ARG A 349 -14.24 0.12 -7.19
CA ARG A 349 -15.42 -0.70 -7.51
C ARG A 349 -16.00 -0.40 -8.91
N ARG A 350 -16.00 0.87 -9.33
CA ARG A 350 -16.40 1.28 -10.69
C ARG A 350 -15.41 0.84 -11.76
N LEU A 351 -14.11 0.99 -11.50
CA LEU A 351 -13.04 0.58 -12.41
C LEU A 351 -13.09 -0.93 -12.64
N CYS A 352 -13.22 -1.71 -11.57
CA CYS A 352 -13.31 -3.16 -11.66
C CYS A 352 -14.55 -3.63 -12.43
N ALA A 353 -15.72 -2.99 -12.21
CA ALA A 353 -16.92 -3.29 -12.97
C ALA A 353 -16.77 -2.98 -14.47
N ARG A 354 -16.12 -1.85 -14.81
CA ARG A 354 -15.83 -1.44 -16.19
C ARG A 354 -14.82 -2.35 -16.91
N LEU A 355 -13.87 -2.93 -16.16
CA LEU A 355 -12.85 -3.85 -16.67
C LEU A 355 -13.27 -5.34 -16.64
N GLY A 356 -14.45 -5.67 -16.11
CA GLY A 356 -14.87 -7.07 -15.92
C GLY A 356 -14.10 -7.81 -14.83
N ILE A 357 -13.39 -7.10 -13.95
CA ILE A 357 -12.63 -7.67 -12.83
C ILE A 357 -13.61 -8.22 -11.79
N ARG A 358 -13.36 -9.46 -11.32
CA ARG A 358 -14.19 -10.18 -10.35
C ARG A 358 -14.27 -9.43 -9.02
N GLN A 359 -15.49 -9.26 -8.52
CA GLN A 359 -15.79 -8.54 -7.29
C GLN A 359 -16.81 -9.29 -6.43
N THR A 360 -16.90 -8.90 -5.17
CA THR A 360 -17.99 -9.22 -4.25
C THR A 360 -19.31 -8.63 -4.75
N GLU A 361 -20.43 -9.35 -4.62
CA GLU A 361 -21.75 -8.74 -4.89
C GLU A 361 -22.02 -7.60 -3.90
N GLY A 362 -22.57 -6.48 -4.40
CA GLY A 362 -22.69 -5.24 -3.64
C GLY A 362 -22.97 -4.00 -4.47
N ARG A 363 -23.18 -2.87 -3.79
CA ARG A 363 -23.62 -1.59 -4.33
C ARG A 363 -22.76 -0.43 -3.82
N ILE A 364 -22.71 0.64 -4.62
CA ILE A 364 -22.21 1.95 -4.21
C ILE A 364 -23.41 2.79 -3.78
N ALA A 365 -23.25 3.59 -2.72
CA ALA A 365 -24.22 4.58 -2.30
C ALA A 365 -23.57 5.97 -2.14
N LEU A 366 -24.12 6.97 -2.84
CA LEU A 366 -23.69 8.37 -2.80
C LEU A 366 -24.62 9.26 -1.94
N SER A 367 -25.64 8.64 -1.34
CA SER A 367 -26.61 9.26 -0.44
C SER A 367 -27.12 8.23 0.57
N LEU A 368 -27.73 8.68 1.67
CA LEU A 368 -28.30 7.77 2.67
C LEU A 368 -29.53 7.00 2.15
N ASP A 369 -30.23 7.54 1.17
CA ASP A 369 -31.39 6.87 0.55
C ASP A 369 -30.96 5.85 -0.51
N GLU A 370 -29.81 6.06 -1.17
CA GLU A 370 -29.14 4.99 -1.93
C GLU A 370 -28.61 3.90 -1.00
N LEU A 371 -28.07 4.26 0.17
CA LEU A 371 -27.64 3.26 1.17
C LEU A 371 -28.83 2.44 1.68
N GLU A 372 -29.99 3.06 1.93
CA GLU A 372 -31.21 2.33 2.30
C GLU A 372 -31.67 1.38 1.19
N ARG A 373 -31.69 1.84 -0.08
CA ARG A 373 -32.03 1.00 -1.24
C ARG A 373 -31.05 -0.18 -1.39
N ALA A 374 -29.75 0.09 -1.33
CA ALA A 374 -28.71 -0.92 -1.40
C ALA A 374 -28.79 -1.96 -0.26
N LEU A 375 -29.10 -1.54 0.97
CA LEU A 375 -29.30 -2.45 2.09
C LEU A 375 -30.51 -3.36 1.91
N ARG A 376 -31.60 -2.85 1.32
CA ARG A 376 -32.80 -3.66 0.98
C ARG A 376 -32.54 -4.62 -0.19
N GLU A 377 -31.82 -4.19 -1.22
CA GLU A 377 -31.43 -5.03 -2.36
C GLU A 377 -30.54 -6.22 -1.95
N LEU A 378 -29.63 -5.99 -0.99
CA LEU A 378 -28.67 -7.00 -0.52
C LEU A 378 -29.16 -7.78 0.71
N GLU A 379 -30.31 -7.41 1.29
CA GLU A 379 -30.92 -8.05 2.46
C GLU A 379 -31.04 -9.59 2.32
N PRO A 380 -31.43 -10.18 1.17
CA PRO A 380 -31.52 -11.63 1.02
C PRO A 380 -30.19 -12.36 1.26
N LEU A 381 -29.04 -11.70 1.04
CA LEU A 381 -27.71 -12.30 1.25
C LEU A 381 -27.40 -12.54 2.74
N LEU A 382 -28.04 -11.81 3.66
CA LEU A 382 -27.87 -11.97 5.12
C LEU A 382 -28.27 -13.37 5.63
N SER A 383 -29.04 -14.13 4.84
CA SER A 383 -29.34 -15.54 5.10
C SER A 383 -28.16 -16.50 4.87
N GLN A 384 -27.11 -16.04 4.18
CA GLN A 384 -25.97 -16.83 3.71
C GLN A 384 -24.62 -16.28 4.20
N THR A 385 -24.45 -14.95 4.21
CA THR A 385 -23.23 -14.27 4.66
C THR A 385 -23.56 -12.87 5.18
N PRO A 386 -22.83 -12.33 6.18
CA PRO A 386 -22.94 -10.93 6.55
C PRO A 386 -22.69 -9.98 5.38
N LEU A 387 -23.25 -8.77 5.46
CA LEU A 387 -22.83 -7.65 4.63
C LEU A 387 -21.73 -6.87 5.34
N VAL A 388 -20.95 -6.11 4.58
CA VAL A 388 -19.95 -5.17 5.10
C VAL A 388 -20.16 -3.80 4.47
N LEU A 389 -20.28 -2.78 5.32
CA LEU A 389 -20.40 -1.38 4.95
C LEU A 389 -19.01 -0.73 5.08
N LYS A 390 -18.52 -0.12 4.01
CA LYS A 390 -17.20 0.50 3.88
C LYS A 390 -17.32 1.98 3.54
N ASP A 391 -16.56 2.81 4.24
CA ASP A 391 -16.34 4.23 3.93
C ASP A 391 -15.49 4.35 2.65
N ALA A 392 -15.90 5.20 1.69
CA ALA A 392 -15.20 5.35 0.41
C ALA A 392 -13.73 5.77 0.55
N MET A 393 -13.37 6.46 1.64
CA MET A 393 -12.02 6.88 2.00
C MET A 393 -11.57 6.28 3.36
N GLY A 394 -12.14 5.14 3.78
CA GLY A 394 -11.73 4.41 4.98
C GLY A 394 -10.37 3.72 4.81
N VAL A 395 -9.61 3.58 5.90
CA VAL A 395 -8.22 3.06 5.92
C VAL A 395 -7.95 2.16 7.12
N SER A 396 -7.13 1.12 6.96
CA SER A 396 -6.59 0.32 8.07
C SER A 396 -7.66 -0.20 9.07
N GLY A 397 -8.81 -0.62 8.57
CA GLY A 397 -9.98 -1.05 9.36
C GLY A 397 -10.85 0.09 9.91
N LYS A 398 -10.35 1.34 9.94
CA LYS A 398 -11.16 2.53 10.24
C LYS A 398 -12.14 2.75 9.08
N GLY A 399 -13.44 2.77 9.38
CA GLY A 399 -14.46 2.91 8.34
C GLY A 399 -14.86 1.59 7.67
N ILE A 400 -14.84 0.48 8.43
CA ILE A 400 -15.49 -0.78 8.08
C ILE A 400 -16.51 -1.11 9.19
N LEU A 401 -17.71 -1.55 8.81
CA LEU A 401 -18.76 -2.00 9.73
C LEU A 401 -19.39 -3.31 9.21
N LEU A 402 -19.33 -4.37 10.02
CA LEU A 402 -19.96 -5.65 9.72
C LEU A 402 -21.46 -5.60 10.07
N LEU A 403 -22.30 -6.09 9.16
CA LEU A 403 -23.75 -6.11 9.24
C LEU A 403 -24.23 -7.56 9.05
N ASP A 404 -24.39 -8.28 10.16
CA ASP A 404 -24.77 -9.70 10.22
C ASP A 404 -26.29 -9.93 10.37
N SER A 405 -27.08 -8.86 10.33
CA SER A 405 -28.52 -8.92 10.55
C SER A 405 -29.23 -7.66 10.05
N GLU A 406 -30.48 -7.81 9.61
CA GLU A 406 -31.35 -6.70 9.20
C GLU A 406 -31.56 -5.70 10.36
N ALA A 407 -31.52 -6.18 11.61
CA ALA A 407 -31.49 -5.34 12.80
C ALA A 407 -30.26 -4.41 12.85
N ARG A 408 -29.05 -4.92 12.56
CA ARG A 408 -27.83 -4.10 12.43
C ARG A 408 -27.88 -3.18 11.22
N CYS A 409 -28.38 -3.62 10.06
CA CYS A 409 -28.56 -2.76 8.88
C CYS A 409 -29.41 -1.52 9.22
N ARG A 410 -30.58 -1.74 9.84
CA ARG A 410 -31.47 -0.66 10.29
C ARG A 410 -30.84 0.22 11.38
N GLN A 411 -30.04 -0.36 12.28
CA GLN A 411 -29.30 0.42 13.30
C GLN A 411 -28.25 1.33 12.67
N ALA A 412 -27.43 0.81 11.76
CA ALA A 412 -26.39 1.56 11.06
C ALA A 412 -26.98 2.74 10.29
N LEU A 413 -28.07 2.51 9.53
CA LEU A 413 -28.76 3.56 8.79
C LEU A 413 -29.35 4.65 9.71
N ARG A 414 -29.95 4.29 10.85
CA ARG A 414 -30.44 5.27 11.84
C ARG A 414 -29.29 6.11 12.42
N MET A 415 -28.18 5.48 12.80
CA MET A 415 -27.00 6.18 13.33
C MET A 415 -26.39 7.13 12.30
N LEU A 416 -26.37 6.72 11.02
CA LEU A 416 -25.84 7.54 9.93
C LEU A 416 -26.77 8.73 9.58
N ARG A 417 -28.10 8.56 9.58
CA ARG A 417 -29.05 9.68 9.45
C ARG A 417 -28.87 10.68 10.60
N GLN A 418 -28.91 10.22 11.86
CA GLN A 418 -28.67 11.08 13.03
C GLN A 418 -27.31 11.80 13.00
N ALA A 419 -26.26 11.17 12.46
CA ALA A 419 -24.95 11.79 12.29
C ALA A 419 -24.92 12.84 11.17
N ALA A 420 -25.68 12.64 10.09
CA ALA A 420 -25.87 13.64 9.04
C ALA A 420 -26.67 14.84 9.55
N ASP A 421 -27.84 14.60 10.15
CA ASP A 421 -28.74 15.64 10.69
C ASP A 421 -27.99 16.56 11.68
N LYS A 422 -27.26 15.95 12.63
CA LYS A 422 -26.50 16.67 13.66
C LYS A 422 -25.32 17.50 13.12
N ARG A 423 -24.81 17.20 11.92
CA ARG A 423 -23.60 17.81 11.34
C ARG A 423 -23.83 18.56 10.03
N GLY A 424 -25.05 18.55 9.50
CA GLY A 424 -25.39 19.16 8.21
C GLY A 424 -24.75 18.46 6.99
N TYR A 425 -24.45 17.16 7.08
CA TYR A 425 -23.83 16.45 5.95
C TYR A 425 -24.85 16.16 4.83
N ALA A 426 -24.67 16.81 3.69
CA ALA A 426 -25.50 16.61 2.49
C ALA A 426 -25.06 15.43 1.60
N ARG A 427 -23.90 14.82 1.88
CA ARG A 427 -23.33 13.71 1.09
C ARG A 427 -22.94 12.54 1.99
N ALA A 428 -23.00 11.33 1.44
CA ALA A 428 -22.45 10.12 2.02
C ALA A 428 -21.75 9.35 0.90
N GLU A 429 -20.58 8.74 1.13
CA GLU A 429 -19.90 7.96 0.07
C GLU A 429 -19.50 6.60 0.65
N PHE A 430 -20.30 5.59 0.32
CA PHE A 430 -20.24 4.25 0.91
C PHE A 430 -20.26 3.14 -0.14
N ILE A 431 -19.75 1.98 0.24
CA ILE A 431 -19.98 0.70 -0.43
C ILE A 431 -20.60 -0.25 0.58
N VAL A 432 -21.64 -0.98 0.17
CA VAL A 432 -22.14 -2.14 0.91
C VAL A 432 -22.06 -3.37 0.01
N GLU A 433 -21.42 -4.42 0.51
CA GLU A 433 -21.13 -5.63 -0.26
C GLU A 433 -21.12 -6.87 0.64
N GLN A 434 -21.19 -8.06 0.04
CA GLN A 434 -21.12 -9.32 0.77
C GLN A 434 -19.76 -9.48 1.46
N TRP A 435 -19.77 -9.95 2.70
CA TRP A 435 -18.57 -10.44 3.37
C TRP A 435 -18.16 -11.78 2.75
N ILE A 436 -16.85 -11.98 2.59
CA ILE A 436 -16.27 -13.21 2.06
C ILE A 436 -15.50 -13.93 3.17
N SER A 437 -15.88 -15.18 3.42
CA SER A 437 -15.01 -16.14 4.08
C SER A 437 -13.79 -16.37 3.18
N LYS A 438 -12.62 -15.99 3.68
CA LYS A 438 -11.35 -15.93 2.92
C LYS A 438 -10.32 -16.89 3.50
N SER A 439 -9.49 -17.44 2.63
CA SER A 439 -8.32 -18.26 2.97
C SER A 439 -7.04 -17.42 3.07
N ALA A 440 -6.95 -16.31 2.33
CA ALA A 440 -5.83 -15.37 2.39
C ALA A 440 -6.24 -13.94 2.02
N ASP A 441 -5.53 -12.95 2.58
CA ASP A 441 -5.42 -11.60 2.03
C ASP A 441 -4.07 -11.46 1.31
N VAL A 442 -4.03 -10.62 0.28
CA VAL A 442 -2.86 -10.40 -0.57
C VAL A 442 -2.70 -8.90 -0.79
N ASN A 443 -1.48 -8.39 -0.61
CA ASN A 443 -1.11 -7.06 -1.08
C ASN A 443 -0.12 -7.24 -2.24
N TYR A 444 -0.46 -6.75 -3.43
CA TYR A 444 0.47 -6.71 -4.56
C TYR A 444 0.73 -5.27 -4.98
N GLN A 445 1.94 -5.01 -5.48
CA GLN A 445 2.40 -3.69 -5.85
C GLN A 445 2.95 -3.66 -7.27
N PHE A 446 2.67 -2.57 -7.96
CA PHE A 446 3.24 -2.25 -9.27
C PHE A 446 3.50 -0.75 -9.40
N LEU A 447 4.37 -0.41 -10.35
CA LEU A 447 4.51 0.95 -10.85
C LEU A 447 3.56 1.16 -12.02
N VAL A 448 2.96 2.35 -12.10
CA VAL A 448 2.24 2.86 -13.27
C VAL A 448 3.11 3.94 -13.92
N GLY A 449 3.51 3.69 -15.16
CA GLY A 449 4.19 4.68 -15.99
C GLY A 449 3.21 5.69 -16.60
N LYS A 450 3.68 6.91 -16.89
CA LYS A 450 2.90 7.96 -17.58
C LYS A 450 2.33 7.57 -18.96
N ASN A 451 2.78 6.46 -19.52
CA ASN A 451 2.33 5.87 -20.78
C ASN A 451 1.41 4.64 -20.59
N GLY A 452 0.96 4.35 -19.36
CA GLY A 452 0.14 3.19 -19.03
C GLY A 452 0.88 1.85 -19.00
N GLN A 453 2.21 1.84 -19.16
CA GLN A 453 3.01 0.63 -18.91
C GLN A 453 3.10 0.36 -17.41
N THR A 454 3.01 -0.91 -17.03
CA THR A 454 3.06 -1.35 -15.63
C THR A 454 4.26 -2.24 -15.36
N GLU A 455 4.87 -2.09 -14.19
CA GLU A 455 5.97 -2.93 -13.75
C GLU A 455 5.71 -3.47 -12.33
N MET A 456 5.58 -4.79 -12.19
CA MET A 456 5.36 -5.43 -10.89
C MET A 456 6.56 -5.19 -9.96
N LEU A 457 6.28 -4.79 -8.73
CA LEU A 457 7.26 -4.62 -7.65
C LEU A 457 7.30 -5.84 -6.72
N GLY A 458 6.18 -6.53 -6.56
CA GLY A 458 6.09 -7.76 -5.78
C GLY A 458 4.67 -8.08 -5.33
N VAL A 459 4.50 -9.29 -4.79
CA VAL A 459 3.27 -9.81 -4.17
C VAL A 459 3.64 -10.27 -2.76
N LEU A 460 2.74 -10.07 -1.79
CA LEU A 460 2.91 -10.48 -0.41
C LEU A 460 1.57 -11.01 0.13
N THR A 461 1.62 -12.02 0.99
CA THR A 461 0.44 -12.36 1.81
C THR A 461 0.27 -11.25 2.85
N ALA A 462 -0.89 -10.59 2.86
CA ALA A 462 -1.22 -9.59 3.87
C ALA A 462 -1.79 -10.29 5.12
N LEU A 463 -1.44 -9.79 6.31
CA LEU A 463 -1.93 -10.31 7.58
C LEU A 463 -2.99 -9.35 8.11
N VAL A 464 -4.26 -9.65 7.86
CA VAL A 464 -5.41 -8.78 8.20
C VAL A 464 -6.33 -9.46 9.21
N HIS A 465 -6.51 -8.86 10.37
CA HIS A 465 -7.41 -9.36 11.43
C HIS A 465 -8.47 -8.31 11.74
N GLY A 466 -9.76 -8.68 11.73
CA GLY A 466 -10.86 -7.73 11.97
C GLY A 466 -10.93 -6.55 10.98
N GLY A 467 -10.33 -6.70 9.78
CA GLY A 467 -10.18 -5.61 8.80
C GLY A 467 -8.98 -4.69 9.05
N VAL A 468 -8.19 -4.92 10.11
CA VAL A 468 -6.99 -4.15 10.44
C VAL A 468 -5.75 -4.89 9.93
N HIS A 469 -4.89 -4.18 9.18
CA HIS A 469 -3.58 -4.67 8.75
C HIS A 469 -2.63 -4.82 9.95
N GLN A 470 -2.03 -5.99 10.11
CA GLN A 470 -1.04 -6.29 11.15
C GLN A 470 0.38 -6.45 10.59
N GLY A 471 0.53 -6.86 9.32
CA GLY A 471 1.83 -7.17 8.73
C GLY A 471 1.75 -7.80 7.34
N HIS A 472 2.88 -8.29 6.85
CA HIS A 472 3.02 -9.06 5.63
C HIS A 472 3.86 -10.33 5.86
N LEU A 473 3.63 -11.35 5.04
CA LEU A 473 4.47 -12.54 4.94
C LEU A 473 5.01 -12.68 3.52
N HIS A 474 6.31 -12.96 3.41
CA HIS A 474 7.00 -13.38 2.20
C HIS A 474 7.58 -14.79 2.39
N PRO A 475 7.61 -15.65 1.35
CA PRO A 475 6.84 -15.53 0.11
C PRO A 475 5.33 -15.68 0.34
N HIS A 476 4.53 -15.41 -0.70
CA HIS A 476 3.12 -15.79 -0.74
C HIS A 476 2.96 -17.27 -1.09
N THR A 477 1.77 -17.83 -0.84
CA THR A 477 1.39 -19.21 -1.19
C THR A 477 0.31 -19.27 -2.28
N LEU A 478 0.21 -18.22 -3.10
CA LEU A 478 -0.65 -18.23 -4.30
C LEU A 478 -0.13 -19.24 -5.33
N PRO A 479 -1.01 -19.87 -6.13
CA PRO A 479 -0.59 -20.67 -7.27
C PRO A 479 -0.24 -19.78 -8.49
N PRO A 480 0.56 -20.27 -9.46
CA PRO A 480 1.04 -19.46 -10.57
C PRO A 480 -0.05 -18.86 -11.47
N GLU A 481 -1.24 -19.46 -11.57
CA GLU A 481 -2.40 -18.90 -12.27
C GLU A 481 -2.98 -17.68 -11.57
N ALA A 482 -3.01 -17.66 -10.23
CA ALA A 482 -3.43 -16.49 -9.47
C ALA A 482 -2.40 -15.34 -9.63
N GLU A 483 -1.10 -15.64 -9.64
CA GLU A 483 -0.05 -14.66 -9.93
C GLU A 483 -0.22 -14.02 -11.32
N ARG A 484 -0.58 -14.82 -12.34
CA ARG A 484 -0.87 -14.31 -13.69
C ARG A 484 -2.13 -13.45 -13.71
N GLU A 485 -3.22 -13.88 -13.06
CA GLU A 485 -4.44 -13.08 -12.96
C GLU A 485 -4.19 -11.75 -12.22
N LEU A 486 -3.34 -11.72 -11.19
CA LEU A 486 -2.90 -10.48 -10.54
C LEU A 486 -2.06 -9.59 -11.47
N ALA A 487 -1.16 -10.14 -12.28
CA ALA A 487 -0.35 -9.38 -13.23
C ALA A 487 -1.18 -8.78 -14.38
N ASP A 488 -2.15 -9.54 -14.92
CA ASP A 488 -3.08 -9.06 -15.97
C ASP A 488 -4.07 -8.03 -15.41
N THR A 489 -4.48 -8.19 -14.15
CA THR A 489 -5.26 -7.19 -13.40
C THR A 489 -4.45 -5.91 -13.17
N ALA A 490 -3.20 -6.03 -12.70
CA ALA A 490 -2.28 -4.90 -12.53
C ALA A 490 -2.10 -4.10 -13.82
N ALA A 491 -1.81 -4.79 -14.93
CA ALA A 491 -1.67 -4.18 -16.25
C ALA A 491 -2.95 -3.45 -16.70
N SER A 492 -4.13 -3.99 -16.36
CA SER A 492 -5.41 -3.42 -16.78
C SER A 492 -5.85 -2.24 -15.91
N ILE A 493 -5.66 -2.33 -14.59
CA ILE A 493 -5.84 -1.19 -13.67
C ILE A 493 -4.85 -0.07 -14.00
N GLY A 494 -3.57 -0.39 -14.24
CA GLY A 494 -2.52 0.60 -14.47
C GLY A 494 -2.70 1.43 -15.75
N ARG A 495 -3.21 0.83 -16.84
CA ARG A 495 -3.57 1.58 -18.06
C ARG A 495 -4.64 2.64 -17.78
N GLU A 496 -5.67 2.27 -17.02
CA GLU A 496 -6.80 3.15 -16.68
C GLU A 496 -6.40 4.22 -15.65
N LEU A 497 -5.55 3.87 -14.68
CA LEU A 497 -4.95 4.83 -13.76
C LEU A 497 -4.11 5.87 -14.52
N ALA A 498 -3.31 5.47 -15.51
CA ALA A 498 -2.54 6.38 -16.35
C ALA A 498 -3.42 7.25 -17.26
N TYR A 499 -4.52 6.71 -17.79
CA TYR A 499 -5.53 7.48 -18.52
C TYR A 499 -6.19 8.54 -17.61
N ASP A 500 -6.50 8.19 -16.37
CA ASP A 500 -6.93 9.12 -15.31
C ASP A 500 -5.76 9.99 -14.76
N GLY A 501 -4.59 10.01 -15.40
CA GLY A 501 -3.46 10.90 -15.07
C GLY A 501 -2.63 10.49 -13.85
N TYR A 502 -2.84 9.30 -13.29
CA TYR A 502 -2.03 8.76 -12.20
C TYR A 502 -0.77 8.05 -12.71
N TYR A 503 0.35 8.25 -12.02
CA TYR A 503 1.62 7.52 -12.23
C TYR A 503 2.37 7.39 -10.90
N GLY A 504 3.30 6.44 -10.80
CA GLY A 504 4.03 6.12 -9.57
C GLY A 504 3.63 4.77 -8.99
N VAL A 505 3.81 4.57 -7.68
CA VAL A 505 3.50 3.30 -7.01
C VAL A 505 1.98 3.14 -6.85
N VAL A 506 1.51 1.92 -7.08
CA VAL A 506 0.16 1.46 -6.75
C VAL A 506 0.28 0.16 -5.98
N GLY A 507 -0.34 0.09 -4.81
CA GLY A 507 -0.69 -1.16 -4.16
C GLY A 507 -2.15 -1.51 -4.49
N VAL A 508 -2.46 -2.79 -4.61
CA VAL A 508 -3.83 -3.28 -4.67
C VAL A 508 -3.95 -4.42 -3.67
N ASP A 509 -5.01 -4.35 -2.86
CA ASP A 509 -5.38 -5.45 -1.98
C ASP A 509 -6.30 -6.41 -2.72
N ALA A 510 -6.02 -7.70 -2.61
CA ALA A 510 -6.79 -8.81 -3.14
C ALA A 510 -7.10 -9.81 -2.02
N MET A 511 -8.09 -10.67 -2.23
CA MET A 511 -8.40 -11.77 -1.31
C MET A 511 -8.63 -13.07 -2.07
N VAL A 512 -8.31 -14.20 -1.44
CA VAL A 512 -8.69 -15.53 -1.92
C VAL A 512 -9.79 -16.05 -1.01
N GLY A 513 -10.93 -16.46 -1.59
CA GLY A 513 -12.03 -17.05 -0.84
C GLY A 513 -11.65 -18.39 -0.20
N SER A 514 -12.47 -18.87 0.75
CA SER A 514 -12.34 -20.21 1.32
C SER A 514 -12.65 -21.33 0.31
N ASP A 515 -13.26 -20.98 -0.83
CA ASP A 515 -13.49 -21.80 -2.02
C ASP A 515 -12.31 -21.79 -3.02
N GLY A 516 -11.29 -20.96 -2.78
CA GLY A 516 -10.16 -20.73 -3.69
C GLY A 516 -10.39 -19.62 -4.73
N THR A 517 -11.57 -18.98 -4.77
CA THR A 517 -11.85 -17.91 -5.74
C THR A 517 -11.00 -16.67 -5.45
N LEU A 518 -10.17 -16.26 -6.40
CA LEU A 518 -9.43 -15.00 -6.33
C LEU A 518 -10.35 -13.80 -6.58
N TYR A 519 -10.31 -12.80 -5.71
CA TYR A 519 -10.86 -11.46 -5.93
C TYR A 519 -9.68 -10.52 -6.09
N PRO A 520 -9.20 -10.26 -7.34
CA PRO A 520 -7.88 -9.66 -7.57
C PRO A 520 -7.84 -8.14 -7.35
N CYS A 521 -8.97 -7.50 -7.03
CA CYS A 521 -9.00 -6.12 -6.55
C CYS A 521 -10.16 -5.91 -5.57
N VAL A 522 -9.82 -5.52 -4.35
CA VAL A 522 -10.74 -5.16 -3.25
C VAL A 522 -10.66 -3.66 -2.97
N GLU A 523 -9.45 -3.10 -3.01
CA GLU A 523 -9.20 -1.66 -2.99
C GLU A 523 -7.87 -1.30 -3.68
N ILE A 524 -7.82 -0.10 -4.27
CA ILE A 524 -6.62 0.46 -4.90
C ILE A 524 -6.00 1.49 -3.95
N ASN A 525 -4.76 1.24 -3.54
CA ASN A 525 -3.92 2.11 -2.72
C ASN A 525 -2.85 2.78 -3.60
N ALA A 526 -3.28 3.82 -4.32
CA ALA A 526 -2.53 4.62 -5.29
C ALA A 526 -1.59 5.63 -4.59
N ARG A 527 -0.62 5.09 -3.86
CA ARG A 527 0.42 5.79 -3.11
C ARG A 527 1.57 4.82 -2.78
N LEU A 528 2.61 5.28 -2.07
CA LEU A 528 3.50 4.35 -1.37
C LEU A 528 2.67 3.55 -0.35
N ASN A 529 3.07 2.30 -0.11
CA ASN A 529 2.44 1.39 0.83
C ASN A 529 3.43 1.00 1.93
N MET A 530 2.96 0.46 3.05
CA MET A 530 3.85 -0.09 4.08
C MET A 530 4.84 -1.09 3.47
N SER A 531 4.36 -1.97 2.59
CA SER A 531 5.12 -2.93 1.80
C SER A 531 6.12 -2.30 0.82
N THR A 532 6.00 -1.02 0.46
CA THR A 532 7.00 -0.33 -0.38
C THR A 532 8.31 -0.10 0.37
N TYR A 533 8.26 0.37 1.62
CA TYR A 533 9.47 0.66 2.42
C TYR A 533 10.35 -0.57 2.68
N HIS A 534 9.75 -1.76 2.67
CA HIS A 534 10.47 -3.03 2.86
C HIS A 534 10.97 -3.67 1.55
N THR A 535 10.70 -3.08 0.37
CA THR A 535 11.16 -3.60 -0.94
C THR A 535 12.65 -3.90 -0.96
N ARG A 536 13.49 -2.97 -0.48
CA ARG A 536 14.94 -3.15 -0.42
C ARG A 536 15.36 -4.24 0.57
N VAL A 537 14.67 -4.35 1.70
CA VAL A 537 14.91 -5.43 2.69
C VAL A 537 14.59 -6.79 2.07
N LEU A 538 13.45 -6.91 1.38
CA LEU A 538 13.08 -8.13 0.66
C LEU A 538 14.13 -8.47 -0.42
N SER A 539 14.50 -7.51 -1.28
CA SER A 539 15.39 -7.78 -2.42
C SER A 539 16.87 -8.00 -2.08
N GLU A 540 17.38 -7.44 -0.98
CA GLU A 540 18.81 -7.52 -0.60
C GLU A 540 19.09 -8.38 0.64
N HIS A 541 18.07 -8.70 1.45
CA HIS A 541 18.23 -9.39 2.74
C HIS A 541 17.35 -10.63 2.92
N VAL A 542 16.40 -10.89 2.01
CA VAL A 542 15.55 -12.10 1.99
C VAL A 542 15.75 -12.84 0.66
N PRO A 543 16.87 -13.57 0.49
CA PRO A 543 17.16 -14.31 -0.75
C PRO A 543 16.15 -15.42 -1.03
N GLU A 544 16.11 -15.89 -2.27
CA GLU A 544 15.22 -16.95 -2.74
C GLU A 544 15.23 -18.18 -1.81
N GLY A 545 14.05 -18.65 -1.42
CA GLY A 545 13.86 -19.72 -0.44
C GLY A 545 13.79 -19.28 1.04
N ARG A 546 14.14 -18.03 1.37
CA ARG A 546 13.92 -17.46 2.72
C ARG A 546 12.51 -16.95 2.91
N TYR A 547 12.09 -16.92 4.17
CA TYR A 547 10.84 -16.35 4.63
C TYR A 547 11.09 -15.03 5.36
N ALA A 548 10.12 -14.12 5.32
CA ALA A 548 10.12 -12.91 6.13
C ALA A 548 8.72 -12.54 6.62
N LEU A 549 8.56 -12.45 7.94
CA LEU A 549 7.38 -11.88 8.60
C LEU A 549 7.65 -10.42 8.94
N ILE A 550 7.03 -9.50 8.20
CA ILE A 550 7.14 -8.05 8.42
C ILE A 550 5.97 -7.61 9.30
N ARG A 551 6.22 -7.20 10.54
CA ARG A 551 5.15 -6.89 11.52
C ARG A 551 5.61 -5.85 12.56
N ALA A 552 4.66 -5.08 13.07
CA ALA A 552 4.88 -4.21 14.22
C ALA A 552 4.62 -4.96 15.54
N VAL A 553 5.52 -4.80 16.53
CA VAL A 553 5.32 -5.24 17.92
C VAL A 553 4.86 -4.02 18.74
N PRO A 554 3.60 -3.93 19.17
CA PRO A 554 3.10 -2.80 19.96
C PRO A 554 3.36 -2.98 21.45
N PHE A 555 3.76 -1.92 22.13
CA PHE A 555 4.08 -1.92 23.56
C PHE A 555 3.79 -0.58 24.22
N THR A 556 3.86 -0.53 25.54
CA THR A 556 3.95 0.69 26.35
C THR A 556 5.24 0.65 27.14
N SER A 557 6.00 1.74 27.16
CA SER A 557 7.16 1.92 28.04
C SER A 557 6.88 2.98 29.10
N VAL A 558 7.52 2.89 30.27
CA VAL A 558 7.49 3.96 31.29
C VAL A 558 8.44 5.12 30.98
N ALA A 559 9.43 4.91 30.10
CA ALA A 559 10.41 5.91 29.67
C ALA A 559 10.87 5.66 28.22
N PRO A 560 11.41 6.68 27.52
CA PRO A 560 12.21 6.48 26.31
C PRO A 560 13.43 5.57 26.54
N PHE A 561 13.94 4.96 25.47
CA PHE A 561 15.23 4.25 25.49
C PHE A 561 15.95 4.41 24.14
N PRO A 562 17.30 4.42 24.10
CA PRO A 562 18.08 4.51 22.86
C PRO A 562 18.19 3.13 22.16
N PHE A 563 18.58 3.12 20.89
CA PHE A 563 18.68 1.90 20.10
C PHE A 563 19.69 0.91 20.68
N ALA A 564 20.77 1.36 21.34
CA ALA A 564 21.71 0.48 22.04
C ALA A 564 21.01 -0.47 23.04
N VAL A 565 20.04 0.02 23.82
CA VAL A 565 19.28 -0.79 24.79
C VAL A 565 18.41 -1.84 24.07
N LEU A 566 17.84 -1.50 22.91
CA LEU A 566 17.14 -2.46 22.06
C LEU A 566 18.10 -3.49 21.45
N ARG A 567 19.27 -3.05 20.96
CA ARG A 567 20.31 -3.91 20.38
C ARG A 567 20.76 -4.96 21.39
N ASP A 568 21.01 -4.56 22.63
CA ASP A 568 21.51 -5.44 23.68
C ASP A 568 20.41 -6.41 24.17
N ALA A 569 19.15 -5.97 24.25
CA ALA A 569 18.01 -6.85 24.53
C ALA A 569 17.74 -7.88 23.40
N LEU A 570 17.85 -7.45 22.13
CA LEU A 570 17.73 -8.34 20.96
C LEU A 570 18.91 -9.31 20.87
N GLY A 571 20.12 -8.87 21.20
CA GLY A 571 21.35 -9.67 21.24
C GLY A 571 21.55 -10.52 19.98
N GLU A 572 21.86 -11.80 20.15
CA GLU A 572 22.04 -12.77 19.06
C GLU A 572 20.82 -12.98 18.15
N ALA A 573 19.61 -12.54 18.57
CA ALA A 573 18.42 -12.61 17.73
C ALA A 573 18.29 -11.41 16.77
N LEU A 574 19.11 -10.37 16.90
CA LEU A 574 19.18 -9.27 15.95
C LEU A 574 19.71 -9.77 14.59
N TYR A 575 19.07 -9.39 13.49
CA TYR A 575 19.50 -9.77 12.16
C TYR A 575 20.89 -9.20 11.84
N THR A 576 21.79 -10.04 11.35
CA THR A 576 23.07 -9.63 10.76
C THR A 576 23.18 -10.13 9.32
N LYS A 577 23.79 -9.33 8.43
CA LYS A 577 23.96 -9.70 7.01
C LYS A 577 24.78 -10.97 6.80
N ARG A 578 25.68 -11.30 7.74
CA ARG A 578 26.45 -12.55 7.76
C ARG A 578 25.62 -13.75 8.22
N GLY A 579 24.68 -13.56 9.15
CA GLY A 579 23.79 -14.62 9.63
C GLY A 579 22.65 -14.96 8.67
N GLY A 580 22.17 -13.98 7.90
CA GLY A 580 21.09 -14.17 6.90
C GLY A 580 19.70 -14.46 7.48
N ARG A 581 19.56 -14.38 8.81
CA ARG A 581 18.33 -14.62 9.59
C ARG A 581 18.33 -13.77 10.87
N GLY A 582 17.17 -13.69 11.52
CA GLY A 582 16.95 -12.93 12.76
C GLY A 582 15.97 -11.77 12.58
N ILE A 583 15.91 -10.91 13.59
CA ILE A 583 15.02 -9.75 13.69
C ILE A 583 15.70 -8.53 13.05
N PHE A 584 15.30 -8.17 11.83
CA PHE A 584 15.72 -6.92 11.17
C PHE A 584 14.88 -5.76 11.74
N VAL A 585 15.51 -4.76 12.34
CA VAL A 585 14.78 -3.55 12.78
C VAL A 585 14.58 -2.61 11.58
N CYS A 586 13.32 -2.39 11.18
CA CYS A 586 12.99 -1.57 10.01
C CYS A 586 12.85 -0.07 10.35
N ALA A 587 12.36 0.24 11.54
CA ALA A 587 12.35 1.60 12.10
C ALA A 587 12.36 1.52 13.64
N PHE A 588 13.10 2.44 14.26
CA PHE A 588 13.30 2.56 15.69
C PHE A 588 12.63 3.79 16.31
N ALA A 589 12.53 4.91 15.59
CA ALA A 589 11.83 6.12 16.06
C ALA A 589 10.40 5.88 16.62
N PRO A 590 9.59 4.92 16.10
CA PRO A 590 8.29 4.59 16.69
C PRO A 590 8.37 3.75 17.98
N ALA A 591 9.54 3.20 18.32
CA ALA A 591 9.81 2.44 19.52
C ALA A 591 10.54 3.27 20.60
N GLY A 592 11.54 4.07 20.22
CA GLY A 592 12.37 4.84 21.16
C GLY A 592 11.64 5.92 21.95
N MET A 593 10.43 6.32 21.53
CA MET A 593 9.62 7.42 22.10
C MET A 593 10.31 8.80 22.01
N SER A 594 9.66 9.84 22.55
CA SER A 594 10.16 11.21 22.64
C SER A 594 9.49 11.95 23.81
N GLY A 595 10.12 13.03 24.28
CA GLY A 595 9.78 13.67 25.55
C GLY A 595 10.42 12.97 26.76
N GLU A 596 10.14 13.46 27.96
CA GLU A 596 10.69 12.93 29.22
C GLU A 596 9.87 11.76 29.79
N ALA A 597 8.67 11.51 29.25
CA ALA A 597 7.72 10.51 29.74
C ALA A 597 7.58 9.32 28.77
N GLY A 598 7.29 8.15 29.33
CA GLY A 598 6.89 6.98 28.55
C GLY A 598 5.49 7.08 27.92
N GLY A 599 5.15 6.05 27.15
CA GLY A 599 3.90 5.98 26.40
C GLY A 599 3.83 4.78 25.45
N PRO A 600 2.86 4.77 24.51
CA PRO A 600 2.67 3.67 23.56
C PRO A 600 3.66 3.72 22.38
N GLY A 601 4.55 2.73 22.32
CA GLY A 601 5.54 2.54 21.26
C GLY A 601 5.21 1.35 20.33
N ARG A 602 5.93 1.27 19.21
CA ARG A 602 5.88 0.16 18.25
C ARG A 602 7.26 -0.12 17.65
N LEU A 603 7.76 -1.34 17.79
CA LEU A 603 8.93 -1.78 17.05
C LEU A 603 8.50 -2.34 15.69
N TYR A 604 8.90 -1.70 14.59
CA TYR A 604 8.63 -2.20 13.25
C TYR A 604 9.80 -3.07 12.79
N ALA A 605 9.56 -4.36 12.57
CA ALA A 605 10.62 -5.32 12.27
C ALA A 605 10.23 -6.32 11.16
N ALA A 606 11.24 -6.92 10.55
CA ALA A 606 11.13 -8.06 9.66
C ALA A 606 11.87 -9.26 10.26
N MET A 607 11.14 -10.31 10.60
CA MET A 607 11.68 -11.54 11.16
C MET A 607 11.99 -12.48 10.00
N ILE A 608 13.27 -12.71 9.75
CA ILE A 608 13.79 -13.41 8.55
C ILE A 608 14.30 -14.80 8.96
N GLY A 609 13.92 -15.85 8.23
CA GLY A 609 14.25 -17.24 8.55
C GLY A 609 14.16 -18.21 7.35
N ASP A 610 14.44 -19.49 7.58
CA ASP A 610 14.32 -20.59 6.63
C ASP A 610 12.87 -21.12 6.48
N SER A 611 11.97 -20.74 7.39
CA SER A 611 10.56 -21.15 7.35
C SER A 611 9.61 -20.09 7.92
N ARG A 612 8.31 -20.21 7.57
CA ARG A 612 7.22 -19.42 8.20
C ARG A 612 7.24 -19.55 9.72
N ASP A 613 7.50 -20.74 10.23
CA ASP A 613 7.43 -21.04 11.67
C ASP A 613 8.65 -20.49 12.43
N GLU A 614 9.85 -20.46 11.80
CA GLU A 614 11.01 -19.73 12.33
C GLU A 614 10.71 -18.22 12.38
N CYS A 615 10.00 -17.67 11.39
CA CYS A 615 9.61 -16.26 11.39
C CYS A 615 8.57 -15.92 12.49
N LEU A 616 7.61 -16.82 12.76
CA LEU A 616 6.64 -16.69 13.85
C LEU A 616 7.32 -16.80 15.23
N ASN A 617 8.20 -17.80 15.42
CA ASN A 617 9.06 -17.92 16.60
C ASN A 617 9.96 -16.67 16.76
N GLY A 618 10.47 -16.11 15.66
CA GLY A 618 11.21 -14.84 15.66
C GLY A 618 10.39 -13.65 16.18
N TYR A 619 9.09 -13.58 15.86
CA TYR A 619 8.20 -12.56 16.43
C TYR A 619 7.98 -12.80 17.93
N GLU A 620 7.77 -14.04 18.36
CA GLU A 620 7.68 -14.36 19.78
C GLU A 620 8.96 -14.02 20.56
N GLN A 621 10.13 -14.31 19.99
CA GLN A 621 11.42 -13.94 20.57
C GLN A 621 11.60 -12.42 20.62
N CYS A 622 11.18 -11.70 19.58
CA CYS A 622 11.16 -10.24 19.56
C CYS A 622 10.30 -9.70 20.72
N CYS A 623 9.08 -10.21 20.90
CA CYS A 623 8.20 -9.89 22.03
C CYS A 623 8.86 -10.19 23.39
N LYS A 624 9.38 -11.41 23.60
CA LYS A 624 9.99 -11.85 24.86
C LYS A 624 11.24 -11.04 25.21
N ARG A 625 12.07 -10.69 24.21
CA ARG A 625 13.27 -9.86 24.38
C ARG A 625 12.93 -8.38 24.62
N LEU A 626 11.92 -7.84 23.94
CA LEU A 626 11.47 -6.47 24.17
C LEU A 626 10.96 -6.25 25.61
N GLN A 627 10.47 -7.30 26.27
CA GLN A 627 10.07 -7.29 27.69
C GLN A 627 11.24 -7.34 28.69
N THR A 628 12.50 -7.55 28.27
CA THR A 628 13.65 -7.43 29.18
C THR A 628 14.11 -5.98 29.37
N ILE A 629 13.66 -5.06 28.51
CA ILE A 629 13.88 -3.63 28.66
C ILE A 629 13.05 -3.13 29.85
N ALA A 630 13.71 -2.49 30.82
CA ALA A 630 13.10 -2.10 32.08
C ALA A 630 11.88 -1.18 31.87
N GLY A 631 10.72 -1.63 32.36
CA GLY A 631 9.46 -0.88 32.26
C GLY A 631 8.74 -0.96 30.91
N VAL A 632 9.17 -1.84 29.98
CA VAL A 632 8.41 -2.14 28.76
C VAL A 632 7.38 -3.24 29.02
N GLN A 633 6.14 -3.01 28.60
CA GLN A 633 5.02 -3.94 28.68
C GLN A 633 4.35 -4.07 27.30
N LEU A 634 4.14 -5.30 26.82
CA LEU A 634 3.51 -5.52 25.51
C LEU A 634 2.03 -5.11 25.53
N SER A 635 1.60 -4.39 24.49
CA SER A 635 0.19 -4.05 24.31
C SER A 635 -0.56 -5.28 23.79
N GLY A 636 -1.29 -5.95 24.67
CA GLY A 636 -1.76 -7.32 24.46
C GLY A 636 -2.62 -7.57 23.22
N GLN A 637 -2.04 -8.30 22.25
CA GLN A 637 -2.69 -9.41 21.57
C GLN A 637 -1.71 -10.58 21.51
N SER A 638 -2.06 -11.72 22.13
CA SER A 638 -1.36 -12.99 21.93
C SER A 638 -1.62 -13.54 20.52
N LEU A 639 -0.73 -14.38 20.02
CA LEU A 639 -0.69 -14.82 18.62
C LEU A 639 -1.62 -16.01 18.32
N HIS A 640 -2.91 -15.88 18.63
CA HIS A 640 -3.97 -16.87 18.37
C HIS A 640 -5.14 -16.22 17.63
#